data_AF-A0A7V0T5C6-F1
#
_entry.id   AF-A0A7V0T5C6-F1
#
_cell.length_a   1.000
_cell.length_b   1.000
_cell.length_c   1.000
_cell.angle_alpha   90.00
_cell.angle_beta   90.00
_cell.angle_gamma   90.00
#
_symmetry.space_group_name_H-M   'P 1'
#
loop_
_entity.id
_entity.type
_entity.pdbx_description
1 polymer ?
#
loop_
_entity_poly.entity_id
_entity_poly.type
_entity_poly.pdbx_seq_one_letter_code
_entity_poly.pdbx_strand_id
1 'polypeptide(L)'
;MLTRLRGPAFALILLALSCPRVLKVGIIEPRAGTLVRGTTVVRARASGPSPVISVELLTGERSLGVATNAAGNVYEISFSSATLLPDTSAELVCVALDADGTTARSAPVRVRVFPGTRHEGELARPETWTESGNPHIVEGNLRVRALLRLEAGTEVHFVPGASITVGLGVPGALQASGRPGRPVRFTSLAAPPAPGDWRGLRFHAAAGPESSRLRHCIVEYGTDLVYSDAAGISIETCSLRHASGFGAIADSTGFALFADNHVTACELPVRVGPAWTDRLAADNVFIGNRHDAAGIIGRELRASATWPRREWSWCLLGPLTVSGPSAPTLEISPGCSVLFSDSAAIRVGIGLPGALRAVGEGQPVVLAPLDSAAGWPGIELWPAADPLRTALSNCVVTGAGRAASAALLVLAPATVTDVTITDSRATGVRVSGAGFNLFARNTITGGAGRPLSIEAEWLGSIGPANRFDGNARDTVEVRPGRVVRSAWWGNLGVPHRVTGPVSVGGANAPTLTIDAGAHFVFDPEAGLTVGLDSTGVLLALGAGDSVTFTGGDTVRGAWQGITLGRYAGSSRLERCRLLYGGRDHPGILHVRESNPVITGCEIGWSSNHCVVLTSSPLDPDQLEEDNWIHEPAPGYDEIFEEGR
;
A
#
# COMPACT_ATOMS: atom_id res chain seq x y z
N MET A 1 109.92 22.05 3.08
CA MET A 1 109.80 23.50 2.82
C MET A 1 108.32 23.84 2.70
N LEU A 2 107.80 24.64 3.65
CA LEU A 2 106.57 25.45 3.67
C LEU A 2 105.13 24.87 3.51
N THR A 3 104.23 25.55 4.27
CA THR A 3 102.84 26.00 4.00
C THR A 3 101.58 25.34 4.64
N ARG A 4 100.90 26.19 5.45
CA ARG A 4 99.46 26.38 5.78
C ARG A 4 98.61 25.31 6.50
N LEU A 5 98.27 25.66 7.76
CA LEU A 5 96.98 25.64 8.50
C LEU A 5 95.83 24.67 8.11
N ARG A 6 95.37 23.86 9.09
CA ARG A 6 93.97 23.78 9.60
C ARG A 6 93.76 22.73 10.74
N GLY A 7 92.91 23.09 11.72
CA GLY A 7 92.20 22.25 12.72
C GLY A 7 92.88 22.12 14.11
N PRO A 8 92.17 21.82 15.24
CA PRO A 8 90.74 21.48 15.45
C PRO A 8 90.04 22.19 16.66
N ALA A 9 88.82 21.72 16.97
CA ALA A 9 87.77 22.11 17.93
C ALA A 9 88.13 22.55 19.38
N PHE A 10 87.32 23.49 19.95
CA PHE A 10 86.64 23.35 21.26
C PHE A 10 85.59 24.48 21.50
N ALA A 11 84.44 24.07 22.05
CA ALA A 11 83.26 24.76 22.60
C ALA A 11 83.13 26.31 22.56
N LEU A 12 82.03 26.79 21.95
CA LEU A 12 81.45 28.12 22.20
C LEU A 12 80.05 27.94 22.82
N ILE A 13 79.93 28.30 24.11
CA ILE A 13 78.66 28.45 24.82
C ILE A 13 77.97 29.70 24.26
N LEU A 14 76.86 29.51 23.55
CA LEU A 14 75.96 30.58 23.16
C LEU A 14 75.00 30.87 24.32
N LEU A 15 75.11 32.08 24.88
CA LEU A 15 74.11 32.67 25.76
C LEU A 15 72.74 32.67 25.06
N ALA A 16 71.87 31.74 25.44
CA ALA A 16 70.44 31.90 25.25
C ALA A 16 69.97 32.97 26.25
N LEU A 17 69.73 34.18 25.77
CA LEU A 17 68.86 35.14 26.45
C LEU A 17 67.49 34.49 26.56
N SER A 18 67.23 33.81 27.69
CA SER A 18 65.91 33.31 28.03
C SER A 18 65.00 34.52 28.25
N CYS A 19 64.12 34.80 27.28
CA CYS A 19 62.93 35.59 27.58
C CYS A 19 62.25 34.99 28.82
N PRO A 20 61.93 35.78 29.86
CA PRO A 20 61.20 35.23 31.00
C PRO A 20 59.91 34.60 30.49
N ARG A 21 59.72 33.31 30.79
CA ARG A 21 58.44 32.62 30.52
C ARG A 21 57.43 33.25 31.48
N VAL A 22 56.58 34.14 30.97
CA VAL A 22 55.48 34.75 31.73
C VAL A 22 54.25 33.83 31.65
N LEU A 23 53.45 33.78 32.71
CA LEU A 23 52.15 33.12 32.71
C LEU A 23 51.27 33.67 31.58
N LYS A 24 50.67 32.78 30.79
CA LYS A 24 49.81 33.12 29.65
C LYS A 24 48.55 32.29 29.68
N VAL A 25 47.43 32.89 29.26
CA VAL A 25 46.17 32.19 29.01
C VAL A 25 45.51 32.73 27.74
N GLY A 26 44.94 31.84 26.95
CA GLY A 26 44.20 32.17 25.73
C GLY A 26 43.00 31.27 25.54
N ILE A 27 41.87 31.84 25.17
CA ILE A 27 40.68 31.09 24.75
C ILE A 27 40.96 30.51 23.35
N ILE A 28 40.85 29.19 23.23
CA ILE A 28 40.97 28.44 21.97
C ILE A 28 39.61 28.39 21.26
N GLU A 29 38.57 28.07 22.03
CA GLU A 29 37.17 28.04 21.58
C GLU A 29 36.26 28.58 22.70
N PRO A 30 35.21 29.35 22.39
CA PRO A 30 34.75 29.73 21.05
C PRO A 30 35.64 30.79 20.36
N ARG A 31 35.50 30.97 19.04
CA ARG A 31 36.14 32.08 18.29
C ARG A 31 35.31 33.36 18.40
N ALA A 32 35.92 34.52 18.14
CA ALA A 32 35.17 35.77 18.09
C ALA A 32 34.03 35.71 17.05
N GLY A 33 32.87 36.25 17.39
CA GLY A 33 31.65 36.21 16.60
C GLY A 33 30.84 34.92 16.71
N THR A 34 31.35 33.88 17.41
CA THR A 34 30.64 32.61 17.58
C THR A 34 29.31 32.84 18.28
N LEU A 35 28.25 32.21 17.76
CA LEU A 35 26.93 32.20 18.36
C LEU A 35 26.90 31.13 19.46
N VAL A 36 26.75 31.53 20.72
CA VAL A 36 26.72 30.63 21.88
C VAL A 36 25.29 30.31 22.30
N ARG A 37 25.01 29.04 22.60
CA ARG A 37 23.67 28.49 22.89
C ARG A 37 23.73 27.38 23.94
N GLY A 38 22.75 27.32 24.85
CA GLY A 38 22.62 26.27 25.86
C GLY A 38 23.88 26.12 26.73
N THR A 39 24.26 24.90 27.08
CA THR A 39 25.56 24.61 27.72
C THR A 39 26.68 24.81 26.70
N THR A 40 27.45 25.87 26.86
CA THR A 40 28.60 26.20 26.02
C THR A 40 29.88 25.82 26.75
N VAL A 41 30.77 25.09 26.06
CA VAL A 41 32.10 24.75 26.56
C VAL A 41 33.12 25.78 26.07
N VAL A 42 33.86 26.37 27.00
CA VAL A 42 35.04 27.20 26.70
C VAL A 42 36.28 26.36 26.92
N ARG A 43 37.13 26.30 25.91
CA ARG A 43 38.46 25.68 25.98
C ARG A 43 39.51 26.77 26.07
N ALA A 44 40.24 26.81 27.17
CA ALA A 44 41.32 27.76 27.39
C ALA A 44 42.66 27.04 27.54
N ARG A 45 43.71 27.54 26.89
CA ARG A 45 45.07 27.06 27.11
C ARG A 45 45.79 28.01 28.04
N ALA A 46 46.33 27.49 29.14
CA ALA A 46 47.11 28.27 30.10
C ALA A 46 48.46 27.60 30.38
N SER A 47 49.54 28.38 30.43
CA SER A 47 50.89 27.87 30.71
C SER A 47 51.77 28.98 31.29
N GLY A 48 52.62 28.65 32.25
CA GLY A 48 53.54 29.59 32.89
C GLY A 48 54.83 28.91 33.37
N PRO A 49 55.71 29.68 34.05
CA PRO A 49 56.92 29.15 34.68
C PRO A 49 56.57 28.25 35.89
N SER A 50 55.44 28.52 36.54
CA SER A 50 54.90 27.75 37.66
C SER A 50 53.59 27.05 37.26
N PRO A 51 53.21 25.94 37.94
CA PRO A 51 52.01 25.19 37.61
C PRO A 51 50.75 26.07 37.70
N VAL A 52 49.91 26.03 36.66
CA VAL A 52 48.62 26.74 36.64
C VAL A 52 47.62 25.93 37.47
N ILE A 53 47.11 26.51 38.54
CA ILE A 53 46.23 25.83 39.51
C ILE A 53 44.74 26.00 39.19
N SER A 54 44.36 27.06 38.46
CA SER A 54 43.00 27.23 37.96
C SER A 54 42.91 28.17 36.75
N VAL A 55 41.85 27.98 35.97
CA VAL A 55 41.39 28.94 34.97
C VAL A 55 39.92 29.24 35.23
N GLU A 56 39.62 30.51 35.44
CA GLU A 56 38.26 31.02 35.62
C GLU A 56 37.77 31.70 34.33
N LEU A 57 36.50 31.47 33.98
CA LEU A 57 35.82 32.11 32.86
C LEU A 57 34.94 33.25 33.38
N LEU A 58 35.10 34.44 32.79
CA LEU A 58 34.38 35.65 33.18
C LEU A 58 33.63 36.27 31.98
N THR A 59 32.57 37.01 32.28
CA THR A 59 31.95 38.01 31.40
C THR A 59 31.77 39.32 32.16
N GLY A 60 32.48 40.38 31.76
CA GLY A 60 32.65 41.56 32.62
C GLY A 60 33.31 41.16 33.96
N GLU A 61 32.65 41.50 35.07
CA GLU A 61 33.07 41.12 36.44
C GLU A 61 32.43 39.81 36.93
N ARG A 62 31.56 39.17 36.13
CA ARG A 62 30.81 37.99 36.56
C ARG A 62 31.52 36.70 36.18
N SER A 63 31.69 35.81 37.16
CA SER A 63 32.16 34.43 36.93
C SER A 63 31.10 33.54 36.30
N LEU A 64 31.51 32.77 35.29
CA LEU A 64 30.71 31.79 34.57
C LEU A 64 31.11 30.34 34.91
N GLY A 65 32.26 30.15 35.54
CA GLY A 65 32.77 28.83 35.94
C GLY A 65 34.29 28.81 36.11
N VAL A 66 34.80 27.82 36.84
CA VAL A 66 36.23 27.64 37.12
C VAL A 66 36.62 26.19 36.81
N ALA A 67 37.75 26.01 36.15
CA ALA A 67 38.39 24.72 35.94
C ALA A 67 39.72 24.66 36.72
N THR A 68 39.89 23.61 37.54
CA THR A 68 41.12 23.34 38.31
C THR A 68 41.93 22.18 37.75
N ASN A 69 41.35 21.43 36.81
CA ASN A 69 41.99 20.30 36.13
C ASN A 69 42.23 20.64 34.67
N ALA A 70 43.35 20.19 34.12
CA ALA A 70 43.72 20.39 32.72
C ALA A 70 44.16 19.09 32.04
N ALA A 71 43.83 18.97 30.76
CA ALA A 71 44.40 17.96 29.87
C ALA A 71 45.45 18.64 28.98
N GLY A 72 46.74 18.40 29.24
CA GLY A 72 47.83 18.96 28.42
C GLY A 72 47.81 20.49 28.33
N ASN A 73 47.63 21.17 29.48
CA ASN A 73 47.51 22.62 29.63
C ASN A 73 46.22 23.24 29.03
N VAL A 74 45.21 22.43 28.71
CA VAL A 74 43.89 22.88 28.26
C VAL A 74 42.87 22.66 29.37
N TYR A 75 42.14 23.72 29.70
CA TYR A 75 41.08 23.77 30.71
C TYR A 75 39.74 23.89 29.98
N GLU A 76 38.77 23.05 30.35
CA GLU A 76 37.40 23.10 29.82
C GLU A 76 36.45 23.65 30.88
N ILE A 77 35.70 24.69 30.53
CA ILE A 77 34.74 25.34 31.43
C ILE A 77 33.39 25.35 30.73
N SER A 78 32.42 24.63 31.28
CA SER A 78 31.04 24.61 30.78
C SER A 78 30.21 25.65 31.51
N PHE A 79 29.50 26.50 30.76
CA PHE A 79 28.56 27.46 31.32
C PHE A 79 27.25 27.48 30.54
N SER A 80 26.15 27.89 31.18
CA SER A 80 24.87 28.08 30.49
C SER A 80 24.81 29.47 29.85
N SER A 81 24.57 29.54 28.54
CA SER A 81 24.42 30.80 27.80
C SER A 81 23.18 31.59 28.23
N ALA A 82 22.22 30.98 28.92
CA ALA A 82 21.06 31.66 29.51
C ALA A 82 21.45 32.62 30.64
N THR A 83 22.66 32.47 31.19
CA THR A 83 23.19 33.46 32.12
C THR A 83 23.54 34.77 31.42
N LEU A 84 23.79 34.77 30.11
CA LEU A 84 24.09 35.97 29.33
C LEU A 84 22.79 36.66 28.91
N LEU A 85 22.86 37.98 28.64
CA LEU A 85 21.70 38.72 28.14
C LEU A 85 21.34 38.23 26.72
N PRO A 86 20.10 37.75 26.48
CA PRO A 86 19.63 37.42 25.14
C PRO A 86 19.81 38.61 24.18
N ASP A 87 19.94 38.34 22.87
CA ASP A 87 20.09 39.38 21.84
C ASP A 87 21.34 40.27 21.92
N THR A 88 22.27 39.97 22.82
CA THR A 88 23.50 40.77 22.98
C THR A 88 24.75 40.06 22.49
N SER A 89 25.82 40.82 22.32
CA SER A 89 27.16 40.25 22.30
C SER A 89 27.74 40.23 23.72
N ALA A 90 28.29 39.09 24.15
CA ALA A 90 29.00 38.97 25.42
C ALA A 90 30.50 38.84 25.18
N GLU A 91 31.32 39.43 26.05
CA GLU A 91 32.78 39.27 25.99
C GLU A 91 33.21 38.24 27.02
N LEU A 92 33.78 37.13 26.54
CA LEU A 92 34.33 36.07 27.36
C LEU A 92 35.81 36.32 27.61
N VAL A 93 36.24 36.21 28.85
CA VAL A 93 37.64 36.36 29.26
C VAL A 93 38.02 35.24 30.20
N CYS A 94 39.19 34.61 29.99
CA CYS A 94 39.74 33.66 30.94
C CYS A 94 40.82 34.33 31.80
N VAL A 95 40.80 34.03 33.10
CA VAL A 95 41.85 34.41 34.06
C VAL A 95 42.49 33.14 34.59
N ALA A 96 43.79 32.97 34.35
CA ALA A 96 44.57 31.87 34.90
C ALA A 96 45.27 32.32 36.20
N LEU A 97 45.36 31.42 37.17
CA LEU A 97 46.09 31.57 38.43
C LEU A 97 47.15 30.46 38.53
N ASP A 98 48.40 30.80 38.85
CA ASP A 98 49.45 29.83 39.12
C ASP A 98 49.73 29.62 40.62
N ALA A 99 50.54 28.61 40.93
CA ALA A 99 50.87 28.20 42.30
C ALA A 99 51.60 29.30 43.11
N ASP A 100 52.21 30.27 42.44
CA ASP A 100 52.90 31.40 43.09
C ASP A 100 51.94 32.58 43.35
N GLY A 101 50.66 32.43 43.01
CA GLY A 101 49.65 33.46 43.16
C GLY A 101 49.62 34.48 42.01
N THR A 102 50.36 34.23 40.93
CA THR A 102 50.39 35.12 39.76
C THR A 102 49.16 34.89 38.88
N THR A 103 48.56 35.97 38.36
CA THR A 103 47.43 35.89 37.45
C THR A 103 47.77 36.37 36.03
N ALA A 104 47.13 35.77 35.03
CA ALA A 104 47.17 36.21 33.64
C ALA A 104 45.77 36.24 33.05
N ARG A 105 45.50 37.19 32.14
CA ARG A 105 44.18 37.39 31.52
C ARG A 105 44.26 37.20 30.01
N SER A 106 43.28 36.53 29.43
CA SER A 106 43.21 36.35 27.97
C SER A 106 42.74 37.62 27.28
N ALA A 107 42.99 37.73 25.97
CA ALA A 107 42.23 38.67 25.14
C ALA A 107 40.73 38.33 25.22
N PRO A 108 39.83 39.33 25.20
CA PRO A 108 38.40 39.10 25.19
C PRO A 108 37.96 38.45 23.88
N VAL A 109 37.12 37.42 23.99
CA VAL A 109 36.43 36.80 22.86
C VAL A 109 34.98 37.24 22.87
N ARG A 110 34.60 38.10 21.93
CA ARG A 110 33.21 38.53 21.77
C ARG A 110 32.39 37.42 21.11
N VAL A 111 31.39 36.90 21.81
CA VAL A 111 30.40 35.94 21.30
C VAL A 111 29.05 36.62 21.09
N ARG A 112 28.18 36.05 20.26
CA ARG A 112 26.78 36.47 20.13
C ARG A 112 25.89 35.52 20.94
N VAL A 113 24.99 36.05 21.75
CA VAL A 113 24.04 35.28 22.54
C VAL A 113 22.79 35.05 21.71
N PHE A 114 22.36 33.79 21.59
CA PHE A 114 21.17 33.47 20.79
C PHE A 114 19.90 34.13 21.40
N PRO A 115 19.15 34.94 20.64
CA PRO A 115 17.81 35.42 21.01
C PRO A 115 16.82 34.28 21.04
N GLY A 116 15.94 34.20 22.03
CA GLY A 116 14.75 33.36 21.87
C GLY A 116 13.99 33.10 23.16
N THR A 117 12.67 33.16 23.07
CA THR A 117 11.75 32.81 24.17
C THR A 117 11.69 31.29 24.28
N ARG A 118 12.06 30.72 25.44
CA ARG A 118 12.16 29.27 25.61
C ARG A 118 10.90 28.68 26.24
N HIS A 119 10.49 27.52 25.74
CA HIS A 119 9.31 26.79 26.15
C HIS A 119 9.64 25.33 26.41
N GLU A 120 9.29 24.85 27.60
CA GLU A 120 9.44 23.46 27.99
C GLU A 120 8.34 23.04 28.97
N GLY A 121 8.20 21.73 29.18
CA GLY A 121 7.29 21.18 30.18
C GLY A 121 5.82 21.33 29.80
N GLU A 122 5.06 22.07 30.60
CA GLU A 122 3.60 22.13 30.54
C GLU A 122 3.08 23.57 30.48
N LEU A 123 2.21 23.82 29.51
CA LEU A 123 1.42 25.04 29.38
C LEU A 123 0.03 24.78 29.96
N ALA A 124 -0.14 25.13 31.24
CA ALA A 124 -1.36 24.89 32.02
C ALA A 124 -2.33 26.09 32.06
N ARG A 125 -1.94 27.25 31.51
CA ARG A 125 -2.75 28.46 31.42
C ARG A 125 -2.67 29.04 30.01
N PRO A 126 -3.72 29.74 29.53
CA PRO A 126 -3.68 30.32 28.20
C PRO A 126 -2.48 31.22 27.98
N GLU A 127 -1.85 31.11 26.82
CA GLU A 127 -0.67 31.88 26.44
C GLU A 127 -0.76 32.34 24.98
N THR A 128 -0.18 33.49 24.68
CA THR A 128 -0.09 34.02 23.32
C THR A 128 1.38 34.24 22.95
N TRP A 129 1.82 33.64 21.85
CA TRP A 129 3.15 33.81 21.27
C TRP A 129 3.07 34.76 20.07
N THR A 130 3.96 35.75 20.04
CA THR A 130 3.93 36.87 19.10
C THR A 130 5.29 37.03 18.41
N GLU A 131 5.30 37.73 17.28
CA GLU A 131 6.52 38.02 16.52
C GLU A 131 7.61 38.74 17.34
N SER A 132 7.23 39.56 18.33
CA SER A 132 8.18 40.23 19.24
C SER A 132 8.93 39.27 20.16
N GLY A 133 8.41 38.04 20.36
CA GLY A 133 9.04 36.99 21.16
C GLY A 133 9.92 36.04 20.34
N ASN A 134 10.01 36.26 19.02
CA ASN A 134 10.75 35.38 18.12
C ASN A 134 12.27 35.37 18.39
N PRO A 135 12.94 34.22 18.14
CA PRO A 135 12.33 32.91 17.90
C PRO A 135 11.78 32.30 19.20
N HIS A 136 10.62 31.65 19.14
CA HIS A 136 10.14 30.80 20.22
C HIS A 136 10.78 29.41 20.12
N ILE A 137 11.51 28.97 21.14
CA ILE A 137 12.27 27.71 21.12
C ILE A 137 11.58 26.67 21.98
N VAL A 138 11.25 25.51 21.41
CA VAL A 138 10.71 24.36 22.14
C VAL A 138 11.84 23.36 22.42
N GLU A 139 12.21 23.20 23.68
CA GLU A 139 13.42 22.44 24.09
C GLU A 139 13.18 20.94 24.35
N GLY A 140 11.92 20.50 24.30
CA GLY A 140 11.54 19.11 24.53
C GLY A 140 10.11 18.83 24.08
N ASN A 141 9.36 18.02 24.84
CA ASN A 141 7.93 17.90 24.62
C ASN A 141 7.16 18.96 25.42
N LEU A 142 6.63 19.98 24.75
CA LEU A 142 5.73 20.96 25.35
C LEU A 142 4.30 20.43 25.36
N ARG A 143 3.75 20.17 26.55
CA ARG A 143 2.36 19.72 26.73
C ARG A 143 1.43 20.92 26.87
N VAL A 144 0.58 21.13 25.88
CA VAL A 144 -0.44 22.18 25.85
C VAL A 144 -1.73 21.64 26.47
N ARG A 145 -2.04 22.13 27.67
CA ARG A 145 -3.22 21.78 28.50
C ARG A 145 -4.10 22.99 28.82
N ALA A 146 -3.93 24.03 28.03
CA ALA A 146 -4.80 25.20 27.93
C ALA A 146 -4.74 25.71 26.49
N LEU A 147 -5.24 26.91 26.24
CA LEU A 147 -5.22 27.50 24.90
C LEU A 147 -3.88 28.22 24.61
N LEU A 148 -3.14 27.70 23.64
CA LEU A 148 -1.96 28.34 23.07
C LEU A 148 -2.35 29.06 21.76
N ARG A 149 -2.17 30.38 21.70
CA ARG A 149 -2.38 31.20 20.51
C ARG A 149 -1.07 31.63 19.88
N LEU A 150 -0.93 31.48 18.58
CA LEU A 150 0.21 32.01 17.81
C LEU A 150 -0.31 33.03 16.80
N GLU A 151 0.18 34.26 16.93
CA GLU A 151 -0.17 35.37 16.05
C GLU A 151 0.67 35.38 14.77
N ALA A 152 0.27 36.20 13.80
CA ALA A 152 0.93 36.30 12.50
C ALA A 152 2.40 36.77 12.62
N GLY A 153 3.31 36.03 12.00
CA GLY A 153 4.76 36.29 12.05
C GLY A 153 5.47 35.52 13.17
N THR A 154 4.78 34.78 14.04
CA THR A 154 5.43 33.96 15.07
C THR A 154 6.29 32.84 14.45
N GLU A 155 7.53 32.70 14.91
CA GLU A 155 8.49 31.68 14.52
C GLU A 155 8.76 30.74 15.70
N VAL A 156 8.53 29.43 15.48
CA VAL A 156 8.71 28.37 16.47
C VAL A 156 9.80 27.41 15.99
N HIS A 157 10.86 27.30 16.77
CA HIS A 157 12.02 26.45 16.49
C HIS A 157 12.10 25.28 17.46
N PHE A 158 12.18 24.07 16.92
CA PHE A 158 12.23 22.84 17.70
C PHE A 158 13.67 22.35 17.84
N VAL A 159 14.11 22.09 19.08
CA VAL A 159 15.32 21.31 19.34
C VAL A 159 15.14 19.90 18.76
N PRO A 160 16.21 19.22 18.28
CA PRO A 160 16.07 17.87 17.74
C PRO A 160 15.31 16.92 18.69
N GLY A 161 14.30 16.23 18.17
CA GLY A 161 13.41 15.32 18.92
C GLY A 161 12.26 15.99 19.69
N ALA A 162 12.18 17.33 19.70
CA ALA A 162 11.12 18.08 20.39
C ALA A 162 9.74 17.93 19.71
N SER A 163 8.68 18.29 20.43
CA SER A 163 7.29 18.27 19.95
C SER A 163 6.43 19.26 20.71
N ILE A 164 5.29 19.63 20.13
CA ILE A 164 4.14 20.14 20.88
C ILE A 164 3.11 19.02 20.94
N THR A 165 2.68 18.67 22.16
CA THR A 165 1.58 17.73 22.42
C THR A 165 0.38 18.49 22.95
N VAL A 166 -0.74 18.47 22.22
CA VAL A 166 -1.98 19.17 22.57
C VAL A 166 -3.03 18.16 23.01
N GLY A 167 -3.68 18.40 24.16
CA GLY A 167 -4.88 17.65 24.52
C GLY A 167 -4.63 16.20 24.97
N LEU A 168 -3.43 15.88 25.49
CA LEU A 168 -3.14 14.52 25.97
C LEU A 168 -3.67 14.33 27.40
N GLY A 169 -4.84 13.68 27.52
CA GLY A 169 -5.51 13.35 28.78
C GLY A 169 -6.12 14.55 29.51
N VAL A 170 -5.74 15.77 29.15
CA VAL A 170 -6.25 17.03 29.70
C VAL A 170 -6.58 17.96 28.54
N PRO A 171 -7.70 18.71 28.56
CA PRO A 171 -8.08 19.61 27.48
C PRO A 171 -6.98 20.61 27.13
N GLY A 172 -6.74 20.83 25.85
CA GLY A 172 -5.77 21.81 25.35
C GLY A 172 -6.13 22.25 23.94
N ALA A 173 -5.61 23.37 23.49
CA ALA A 173 -5.91 23.88 22.15
C ALA A 173 -4.72 24.64 21.56
N LEU A 174 -4.48 24.48 20.26
CA LEU A 174 -3.49 25.26 19.52
C LEU A 174 -4.18 26.03 18.39
N GLN A 175 -4.15 27.36 18.46
CA GLN A 175 -4.69 28.26 17.44
C GLN A 175 -3.55 29.04 16.82
N ALA A 176 -3.09 28.64 15.64
CA ALA A 176 -2.07 29.35 14.88
C ALA A 176 -2.72 30.08 13.70
N SER A 177 -2.67 31.41 13.73
CA SER A 177 -3.37 32.28 12.78
C SER A 177 -2.37 33.21 12.07
N GLY A 178 -1.69 32.66 11.06
CA GLY A 178 -0.82 33.43 10.17
C GLY A 178 -1.61 34.34 9.22
N ARG A 179 -0.88 35.13 8.43
CA ARG A 179 -1.41 35.95 7.33
C ARG A 179 -0.55 35.79 6.07
N PRO A 180 -1.08 36.10 4.88
CA PRO A 180 -0.25 36.24 3.68
C PRO A 180 0.94 37.19 3.94
N GLY A 181 2.15 36.75 3.61
CA GLY A 181 3.40 37.50 3.87
C GLY A 181 3.91 37.49 5.32
N ARG A 182 3.09 37.05 6.28
CA ARG A 182 3.46 36.89 7.70
C ARG A 182 2.90 35.57 8.26
N PRO A 183 3.35 34.42 7.75
CA PRO A 183 2.87 33.12 8.22
C PRO A 183 3.32 32.85 9.66
N VAL A 184 2.65 31.93 10.35
CA VAL A 184 3.24 31.29 11.53
C VAL A 184 4.18 30.18 11.04
N ARG A 185 5.44 30.17 11.46
CA ARG A 185 6.42 29.17 11.03
C ARG A 185 6.78 28.21 12.17
N PHE A 186 6.68 26.92 11.90
CA PHE A 186 7.17 25.84 12.76
C PHE A 186 8.31 25.12 12.03
N THR A 187 9.53 25.15 12.58
CA THR A 187 10.73 24.64 11.89
C THR A 187 11.79 24.10 12.86
N SER A 188 12.83 23.46 12.34
CA SER A 188 13.94 22.93 13.13
C SER A 188 14.86 24.05 13.65
N LEU A 189 15.46 23.84 14.82
CA LEU A 189 16.57 24.64 15.34
C LEU A 189 17.94 24.15 14.81
N ALA A 190 18.00 22.98 14.16
CA ALA A 190 19.24 22.46 13.60
C ALA A 190 19.74 23.32 12.43
N ALA A 191 21.07 23.32 12.22
CA ALA A 191 21.71 24.08 11.17
C ALA A 191 22.75 23.20 10.44
N PRO A 192 22.51 22.78 9.19
CA PRO A 192 21.26 23.00 8.42
C PRO A 192 20.08 22.18 8.97
N PRO A 193 18.82 22.60 8.72
CA PRO A 193 17.65 21.81 9.07
C PRO A 193 17.52 20.59 8.14
N ALA A 194 17.06 19.47 8.67
CA ALA A 194 16.86 18.22 7.95
C ALA A 194 15.47 17.60 8.23
N PRO A 195 14.85 16.91 7.25
CA PRO A 195 13.61 16.16 7.49
C PRO A 195 13.76 15.19 8.66
N GLY A 196 12.80 15.21 9.59
CA GLY A 196 12.81 14.34 10.77
C GLY A 196 13.54 14.90 11.99
N ASP A 197 14.02 16.15 11.95
CA ASP A 197 14.72 16.78 13.08
C ASP A 197 13.86 16.81 14.35
N TRP A 198 12.56 17.05 14.23
CA TRP A 198 11.64 17.14 15.35
C TRP A 198 10.40 16.27 15.11
N ARG A 199 9.69 15.92 16.18
CA ARG A 199 8.62 14.92 16.09
C ARG A 199 7.32 15.45 15.48
N GLY A 200 7.10 16.75 15.31
CA GLY A 200 5.83 17.26 14.79
C GLY A 200 4.87 17.81 15.85
N LEU A 201 3.74 18.34 15.38
CA LEU A 201 2.60 18.80 16.19
C LEU A 201 1.66 17.61 16.42
N ARG A 202 1.47 17.22 17.68
CA ARG A 202 0.72 16.02 18.07
C ARG A 202 -0.55 16.40 18.81
N PHE A 203 -1.70 16.15 18.20
CA PHE A 203 -3.03 16.42 18.74
C PHE A 203 -3.67 15.12 19.19
N HIS A 204 -4.21 15.09 20.41
CA HIS A 204 -4.90 13.93 20.97
C HIS A 204 -6.38 14.23 21.22
N ALA A 205 -7.15 13.22 21.61
CA ALA A 205 -8.61 13.30 21.77
C ALA A 205 -9.12 14.53 22.56
N ALA A 206 -8.44 14.98 23.62
CA ALA A 206 -8.87 16.15 24.39
C ALA A 206 -8.42 17.50 23.78
N ALA A 207 -7.82 17.50 22.59
CA ALA A 207 -7.53 18.71 21.84
C ALA A 207 -8.77 19.33 21.18
N GLY A 208 -9.90 18.58 21.24
CA GLY A 208 -11.26 18.95 20.87
C GLY A 208 -11.45 19.26 19.37
N PRO A 209 -12.60 18.89 18.78
CA PRO A 209 -12.93 19.33 17.43
C PRO A 209 -13.07 20.85 17.43
N GLU A 210 -12.52 21.50 16.40
CA GLU A 210 -12.58 22.96 16.17
C GLU A 210 -11.84 23.86 17.17
N SER A 211 -11.40 23.35 18.34
CA SER A 211 -10.59 24.13 19.28
C SER A 211 -9.17 24.37 18.77
N SER A 212 -8.66 23.45 17.94
CA SER A 212 -7.33 23.54 17.34
C SER A 212 -7.41 23.81 15.84
N ARG A 213 -6.67 24.83 15.39
CA ARG A 213 -6.66 25.27 13.99
C ARG A 213 -5.29 25.79 13.58
N LEU A 214 -4.85 25.41 12.39
CA LEU A 214 -3.70 25.98 11.70
C LEU A 214 -4.18 26.70 10.45
N ARG A 215 -3.88 27.99 10.34
CA ARG A 215 -4.20 28.80 9.16
C ARG A 215 -3.02 29.64 8.73
N HIS A 216 -2.71 29.68 7.43
CA HIS A 216 -1.54 30.41 6.90
C HIS A 216 -0.24 30.06 7.65
N CYS A 217 -0.05 28.78 7.93
CA CYS A 217 1.14 28.27 8.63
C CYS A 217 2.13 27.65 7.64
N ILE A 218 3.41 27.70 7.98
CA ILE A 218 4.47 26.88 7.37
C ILE A 218 4.93 25.89 8.43
N VAL A 219 4.81 24.59 8.17
CA VAL A 219 5.30 23.53 9.07
C VAL A 219 6.31 22.69 8.29
N GLU A 220 7.52 22.51 8.82
CA GLU A 220 8.60 21.88 8.05
C GLU A 220 9.67 21.18 8.88
N TYR A 221 10.38 20.25 8.23
CA TYR A 221 11.54 19.52 8.78
C TYR A 221 11.24 18.59 9.98
N GLY A 222 9.98 18.23 10.20
CA GLY A 222 9.58 17.26 11.21
C GLY A 222 9.51 15.83 10.67
N THR A 223 9.19 14.87 11.55
CA THR A 223 8.90 13.48 11.16
C THR A 223 7.55 13.37 10.46
N ASP A 224 6.46 13.45 11.22
CA ASP A 224 5.12 13.72 10.69
C ASP A 224 4.76 15.12 11.17
N LEU A 225 4.56 16.07 10.25
CA LEU A 225 4.49 17.48 10.64
C LEU A 225 3.27 17.77 11.51
N VAL A 226 2.13 17.18 11.16
CA VAL A 226 0.90 17.27 11.94
C VAL A 226 0.27 15.89 12.11
N TYR A 227 -0.02 15.50 13.34
CA TYR A 227 -0.65 14.22 13.65
C TYR A 227 -1.82 14.43 14.59
N SER A 228 -2.97 13.87 14.23
CA SER A 228 -4.22 13.94 15.00
C SER A 228 -4.73 12.54 15.32
N ASP A 229 -4.73 12.22 16.61
CA ASP A 229 -5.32 11.01 17.18
C ASP A 229 -6.65 11.38 17.86
N ALA A 230 -7.68 11.55 17.03
CA ALA A 230 -9.06 11.82 17.43
C ALA A 230 -9.42 13.27 17.84
N ALA A 231 -8.66 14.27 17.42
CA ALA A 231 -8.95 15.66 17.76
C ALA A 231 -9.91 16.37 16.78
N GLY A 232 -9.96 15.98 15.50
CA GLY A 232 -10.74 16.71 14.48
C GLY A 232 -10.27 18.16 14.28
N ILE A 233 -9.00 18.34 13.89
CA ILE A 233 -8.39 19.66 13.70
C ILE A 233 -8.71 20.25 12.32
N SER A 234 -8.68 21.58 12.21
CA SER A 234 -8.76 22.29 10.91
C SER A 234 -7.38 22.78 10.46
N ILE A 235 -7.01 22.49 9.22
CA ILE A 235 -5.76 22.94 8.58
C ILE A 235 -6.13 23.60 7.24
N GLU A 236 -5.86 24.90 7.13
CA GLU A 236 -6.32 25.71 6.01
C GLU A 236 -5.23 26.64 5.49
N THR A 237 -5.05 26.70 4.17
CA THR A 237 -4.09 27.61 3.52
C THR A 237 -2.68 27.48 4.11
N CYS A 238 -2.25 26.26 4.43
CA CYS A 238 -0.93 25.98 5.03
C CYS A 238 0.04 25.37 4.01
N SER A 239 1.33 25.58 4.25
CA SER A 239 2.40 24.85 3.56
C SER A 239 3.03 23.84 4.52
N LEU A 240 2.89 22.56 4.22
CA LEU A 240 3.49 21.46 4.98
C LEU A 240 4.59 20.84 4.12
N ARG A 241 5.86 20.87 4.53
CA ARG A 241 6.94 20.43 3.64
C ARG A 241 8.16 19.86 4.33
N HIS A 242 8.97 19.10 3.59
CA HIS A 242 10.22 18.53 4.09
C HIS A 242 10.01 17.63 5.31
N ALA A 243 8.92 16.84 5.32
CA ALA A 243 8.71 15.82 6.33
C ALA A 243 9.53 14.56 5.98
N SER A 244 10.10 13.88 6.97
CA SER A 244 10.68 12.55 6.71
C SER A 244 9.62 11.45 6.58
N GLY A 245 8.41 11.70 7.07
CA GLY A 245 7.21 10.88 6.91
C GLY A 245 6.09 11.67 6.24
N PHE A 246 4.97 11.85 6.94
CA PHE A 246 3.77 12.45 6.37
C PHE A 246 3.67 13.96 6.61
N GLY A 247 3.06 14.69 5.66
CA GLY A 247 2.67 16.08 5.89
C GLY A 247 1.62 16.20 6.98
N ALA A 248 0.53 15.42 6.89
CA ALA A 248 -0.47 15.35 7.96
C ALA A 248 -1.11 13.96 8.11
N ILE A 249 -1.50 13.59 9.33
CA ILE A 249 -2.18 12.32 9.63
C ILE A 249 -3.43 12.56 10.48
N ALA A 250 -4.57 12.00 10.08
CA ALA A 250 -5.79 11.99 10.88
C ALA A 250 -6.60 10.69 10.65
N ASP A 251 -6.10 9.59 11.21
CA ASP A 251 -6.67 8.27 10.96
C ASP A 251 -8.02 8.07 11.67
N SER A 252 -8.11 8.38 12.97
CA SER A 252 -9.23 7.96 13.83
C SER A 252 -10.54 8.70 13.53
N THR A 253 -10.54 10.03 13.56
CA THR A 253 -11.74 10.88 13.39
C THR A 253 -11.69 11.77 12.14
N GLY A 254 -10.64 11.66 11.34
CA GLY A 254 -10.39 12.61 10.24
C GLY A 254 -10.04 14.02 10.72
N PHE A 255 -9.87 14.91 9.75
CA PHE A 255 -9.79 16.35 9.98
C PHE A 255 -11.21 16.92 10.11
N ALA A 256 -11.37 18.02 10.86
CA ALA A 256 -12.60 18.81 10.75
C ALA A 256 -12.68 19.45 9.36
N LEU A 257 -11.55 20.01 8.90
CA LEU A 257 -11.36 20.52 7.55
C LEU A 257 -9.87 20.43 7.17
N PHE A 258 -9.58 19.98 5.95
CA PHE A 258 -8.25 20.06 5.36
C PHE A 258 -8.40 20.66 3.95
N ALA A 259 -8.14 21.95 3.80
CA ALA A 259 -8.43 22.70 2.58
C ALA A 259 -7.35 23.71 2.21
N ASP A 260 -7.18 23.95 0.90
CA ASP A 260 -6.24 24.94 0.34
C ASP A 260 -4.79 24.75 0.83
N ASN A 261 -4.39 23.53 1.18
CA ASN A 261 -3.04 23.25 1.67
C ASN A 261 -2.11 22.84 0.54
N HIS A 262 -0.86 23.28 0.62
CA HIS A 262 0.22 22.86 -0.27
C HIS A 262 1.17 21.93 0.50
N VAL A 263 1.20 20.65 0.15
CA VAL A 263 2.03 19.64 0.80
C VAL A 263 3.04 19.06 -0.16
N THR A 264 4.34 19.21 0.15
CA THR A 264 5.43 18.89 -0.79
C THR A 264 6.67 18.37 -0.08
N ALA A 265 7.51 17.60 -0.78
CA ALA A 265 8.76 17.06 -0.24
C ALA A 265 8.56 16.23 1.05
N CYS A 266 7.46 15.48 1.10
CA CYS A 266 7.16 14.48 2.13
C CYS A 266 7.15 13.08 1.50
N GLU A 267 7.12 12.02 2.33
CA GLU A 267 6.89 10.65 1.85
C GLU A 267 5.51 10.54 1.17
N LEU A 268 4.49 11.01 1.89
CA LEU A 268 3.12 11.18 1.43
C LEU A 268 2.57 12.51 1.99
N PRO A 269 1.71 13.20 1.24
CA PRO A 269 1.16 14.49 1.66
C PRO A 269 0.28 14.37 2.92
N VAL A 270 -0.66 13.43 2.90
CA VAL A 270 -1.66 13.28 3.96
C VAL A 270 -2.07 11.82 4.09
N ARG A 271 -2.44 11.38 5.30
CA ARG A 271 -3.05 10.08 5.55
C ARG A 271 -4.32 10.20 6.39
N VAL A 272 -5.39 9.54 5.95
CA VAL A 272 -6.69 9.52 6.66
C VAL A 272 -7.27 8.10 6.75
N GLY A 273 -8.26 7.95 7.63
CA GLY A 273 -9.11 6.77 7.65
C GLY A 273 -9.94 6.60 6.38
N PRO A 274 -10.32 5.36 6.00
CA PRO A 274 -11.12 5.08 4.80
C PRO A 274 -12.52 5.71 4.83
N ALA A 275 -13.01 6.11 6.01
CA ALA A 275 -14.29 6.77 6.21
C ALA A 275 -14.22 8.31 6.12
N TRP A 276 -13.02 8.90 5.98
CA TRP A 276 -12.79 10.34 6.17
C TRP A 276 -12.19 11.03 4.94
N THR A 277 -12.28 10.41 3.77
CA THR A 277 -11.75 10.94 2.50
C THR A 277 -12.46 12.20 2.04
N ASP A 278 -13.72 12.39 2.44
CA ASP A 278 -14.54 13.57 2.20
C ASP A 278 -14.05 14.83 2.94
N ARG A 279 -13.26 14.64 4.02
CA ARG A 279 -12.66 15.73 4.80
C ARG A 279 -11.48 16.42 4.11
N LEU A 280 -10.98 15.82 3.04
CA LEU A 280 -9.96 16.42 2.19
C LEU A 280 -10.65 17.19 1.05
N ALA A 281 -10.64 18.51 1.15
CA ALA A 281 -11.20 19.39 0.14
C ALA A 281 -10.42 19.27 -1.18
N ALA A 282 -11.05 19.59 -2.31
CA ALA A 282 -10.48 19.40 -3.64
C ALA A 282 -9.41 20.45 -4.03
N ASP A 283 -9.30 21.53 -3.28
CA ASP A 283 -8.37 22.66 -3.49
C ASP A 283 -6.98 22.46 -2.86
N ASN A 284 -6.73 21.32 -2.21
CA ASN A 284 -5.38 20.97 -1.76
C ASN A 284 -4.47 20.66 -2.96
N VAL A 285 -3.16 20.83 -2.76
CA VAL A 285 -2.13 20.56 -3.77
C VAL A 285 -1.07 19.64 -3.18
N PHE A 286 -0.94 18.46 -3.78
CA PHE A 286 -0.13 17.34 -3.27
C PHE A 286 1.03 16.94 -4.20
N ILE A 287 1.53 17.88 -5.00
CA ILE A 287 2.56 17.62 -6.02
C ILE A 287 3.97 17.81 -5.44
N GLY A 288 4.92 16.96 -5.82
CA GLY A 288 6.33 17.07 -5.41
C GLY A 288 6.66 16.34 -4.12
N ASN A 289 5.85 15.36 -3.72
CA ASN A 289 6.14 14.37 -2.69
C ASN A 289 6.82 13.15 -3.32
N ARG A 290 7.31 12.21 -2.51
CA ARG A 290 7.77 10.92 -3.04
C ARG A 290 6.61 10.20 -3.74
N HIS A 291 5.42 10.29 -3.14
CA HIS A 291 4.18 9.82 -3.73
C HIS A 291 3.14 10.95 -3.72
N ASP A 292 2.75 11.43 -4.90
CA ASP A 292 1.74 12.48 -5.11
C ASP A 292 0.31 11.91 -5.00
N ALA A 293 0.03 11.28 -3.87
CA ALA A 293 -1.23 10.60 -3.59
C ALA A 293 -1.67 10.79 -2.14
N ALA A 294 -2.97 10.92 -1.90
CA ALA A 294 -3.52 10.97 -0.54
C ALA A 294 -3.61 9.55 0.04
N GLY A 295 -2.92 9.31 1.14
CA GLY A 295 -2.87 8.03 1.83
C GLY A 295 -4.19 7.69 2.53
N ILE A 296 -4.60 6.42 2.42
CA ILE A 296 -5.69 5.83 3.17
C ILE A 296 -5.11 4.68 3.98
N ILE A 297 -5.28 4.72 5.30
CA ILE A 297 -4.84 3.61 6.16
C ILE A 297 -5.73 2.39 5.93
N GLY A 298 -5.11 1.22 5.75
CA GLY A 298 -5.82 -0.06 5.71
C GLY A 298 -6.36 -0.44 7.09
N ARG A 299 -7.67 -0.61 7.19
CA ARG A 299 -8.38 -1.12 8.38
C ARG A 299 -9.81 -1.49 8.01
N GLU A 300 -10.63 -1.83 9.01
CA GLU A 300 -12.05 -2.08 8.78
C GLU A 300 -12.85 -0.79 8.54
N LEU A 301 -13.72 -0.81 7.54
CA LEU A 301 -14.72 0.20 7.23
C LEU A 301 -16.09 -0.31 7.71
N ARG A 302 -16.55 0.23 8.85
CA ARG A 302 -17.82 -0.17 9.51
C ARG A 302 -19.01 0.74 9.20
N ALA A 303 -18.78 1.84 8.49
CA ALA A 303 -19.81 2.76 8.02
C ALA A 303 -19.55 3.06 6.54
N SER A 304 -20.60 3.29 5.77
CA SER A 304 -20.44 3.60 4.34
C SER A 304 -19.59 4.85 4.13
N ALA A 305 -18.80 4.85 3.08
CA ALA A 305 -17.92 5.96 2.73
C ALA A 305 -17.77 6.08 1.21
N THR A 306 -17.56 7.31 0.75
CA THR A 306 -17.32 7.61 -0.65
C THR A 306 -15.91 8.16 -0.81
N TRP A 307 -15.13 7.57 -1.71
CA TRP A 307 -13.83 8.07 -2.14
C TRP A 307 -14.04 8.93 -3.39
N PRO A 308 -14.04 10.26 -3.24
CA PRO A 308 -14.43 11.17 -4.31
C PRO A 308 -13.30 11.32 -5.34
N ARG A 309 -13.67 11.69 -6.58
CA ARG A 309 -12.69 12.05 -7.60
C ARG A 309 -11.92 13.29 -7.17
N ARG A 310 -10.62 13.26 -7.38
CA ARG A 310 -9.65 14.33 -7.12
C ARG A 310 -8.66 14.40 -8.28
N GLU A 311 -7.93 15.51 -8.36
CA GLU A 311 -6.82 15.68 -9.30
C GLU A 311 -5.59 14.84 -8.91
N TRP A 312 -5.48 14.48 -7.62
CA TRP A 312 -4.52 13.50 -7.12
C TRP A 312 -5.15 12.10 -7.01
N SER A 313 -4.28 11.09 -6.90
CA SER A 313 -4.71 9.71 -6.64
C SER A 313 -4.91 9.44 -5.15
N TRP A 314 -5.78 8.49 -4.82
CA TRP A 314 -5.81 7.86 -3.50
C TRP A 314 -4.75 6.77 -3.43
N CYS A 315 -4.20 6.48 -2.24
CA CYS A 315 -3.24 5.40 -2.04
C CYS A 315 -3.61 4.58 -0.81
N LEU A 316 -4.08 3.34 -0.99
CA LEU A 316 -4.38 2.42 0.10
C LEU A 316 -3.09 1.77 0.62
N LEU A 317 -2.81 1.99 1.90
CA LEU A 317 -1.53 1.65 2.55
C LEU A 317 -1.53 0.30 3.28
N GLY A 318 -2.64 -0.43 3.27
CA GLY A 318 -2.76 -1.76 3.86
C GLY A 318 -4.13 -2.39 3.59
N PRO A 319 -4.42 -3.58 4.12
CA PRO A 319 -5.70 -4.26 3.89
C PRO A 319 -6.90 -3.44 4.37
N LEU A 320 -7.90 -3.26 3.51
CA LEU A 320 -9.18 -2.64 3.82
C LEU A 320 -10.26 -3.72 3.86
N THR A 321 -10.96 -3.84 4.98
CA THR A 321 -12.11 -4.73 5.10
C THR A 321 -13.41 -3.92 5.15
N VAL A 322 -14.28 -4.10 4.17
CA VAL A 322 -15.62 -3.49 4.13
C VAL A 322 -16.61 -4.51 4.68
N SER A 323 -16.90 -4.40 5.97
CA SER A 323 -17.79 -5.32 6.69
C SER A 323 -18.32 -4.67 7.96
N GLY A 324 -19.57 -4.94 8.32
CA GLY A 324 -20.15 -4.48 9.58
C GLY A 324 -21.64 -4.80 9.71
N PRO A 325 -22.21 -4.68 10.93
CA PRO A 325 -23.64 -4.94 11.16
C PRO A 325 -24.57 -3.97 10.43
N SER A 326 -24.05 -2.79 10.07
CA SER A 326 -24.73 -1.79 9.23
C SER A 326 -24.68 -2.11 7.73
N ALA A 327 -24.01 -3.21 7.34
CA ALA A 327 -23.75 -3.58 5.96
C ALA A 327 -23.15 -2.42 5.14
N PRO A 328 -21.97 -1.89 5.53
CA PRO A 328 -21.38 -0.68 4.95
C PRO A 328 -21.07 -0.87 3.46
N THR A 329 -21.13 0.22 2.71
CA THR A 329 -20.73 0.27 1.30
C THR A 329 -19.54 1.19 1.13
N LEU A 330 -18.47 0.69 0.52
CA LEU A 330 -17.41 1.53 -0.03
C LEU A 330 -17.81 1.93 -1.45
N GLU A 331 -18.00 3.22 -1.67
CA GLU A 331 -18.22 3.79 -3.00
C GLU A 331 -16.93 4.46 -3.49
N ILE A 332 -16.49 4.09 -4.69
CA ILE A 332 -15.37 4.73 -5.39
C ILE A 332 -15.96 5.48 -6.57
N SER A 333 -15.89 6.81 -6.53
CA SER A 333 -16.53 7.66 -7.53
C SER A 333 -15.96 7.46 -8.95
N PRO A 334 -16.77 7.73 -10.00
CA PRO A 334 -16.32 7.72 -11.38
C PRO A 334 -15.01 8.48 -11.62
N GLY A 335 -14.12 7.92 -12.43
CA GLY A 335 -12.83 8.53 -12.75
C GLY A 335 -11.82 8.59 -11.59
N CYS A 336 -12.09 7.98 -10.43
CA CYS A 336 -11.10 7.90 -9.36
C CYS A 336 -9.89 7.04 -9.76
N SER A 337 -8.70 7.47 -9.34
CA SER A 337 -7.48 6.67 -9.37
C SER A 337 -7.11 6.25 -7.95
N VAL A 338 -6.96 4.94 -7.74
CA VAL A 338 -6.57 4.35 -6.45
C VAL A 338 -5.33 3.49 -6.65
N LEU A 339 -4.27 3.85 -5.93
CA LEU A 339 -3.01 3.12 -5.85
C LEU A 339 -3.03 2.18 -4.65
N PHE A 340 -2.39 1.02 -4.76
CA PHE A 340 -2.34 0.00 -3.71
C PHE A 340 -0.90 -0.31 -3.35
N SER A 341 -0.55 -0.15 -2.07
CA SER A 341 0.69 -0.73 -1.55
C SER A 341 0.70 -2.26 -1.72
N ASP A 342 1.88 -2.87 -1.60
CA ASP A 342 2.07 -4.29 -1.87
C ASP A 342 1.36 -5.24 -0.87
N SER A 343 0.82 -4.70 0.22
CA SER A 343 0.00 -5.41 1.20
C SER A 343 -1.48 -5.00 1.16
N ALA A 344 -1.86 -4.03 0.33
CA ALA A 344 -3.20 -3.49 0.29
C ALA A 344 -4.15 -4.32 -0.59
N ALA A 345 -5.28 -4.71 0.00
CA ALA A 345 -6.37 -5.41 -0.67
C ALA A 345 -7.70 -4.76 -0.28
N ILE A 346 -8.70 -4.82 -1.15
CA ILE A 346 -10.09 -4.53 -0.78
C ILE A 346 -10.78 -5.86 -0.52
N ARG A 347 -11.23 -6.07 0.72
CA ARG A 347 -11.92 -7.28 1.15
C ARG A 347 -13.33 -6.93 1.57
N VAL A 348 -14.32 -7.53 0.94
CA VAL A 348 -15.73 -7.16 1.13
C VAL A 348 -16.47 -8.34 1.72
N GLY A 349 -17.19 -8.14 2.83
CA GLY A 349 -18.08 -9.18 3.36
C GLY A 349 -17.37 -10.31 4.11
N ILE A 350 -16.27 -10.03 4.81
CA ILE A 350 -15.62 -11.02 5.69
C ILE A 350 -16.42 -11.17 6.97
N GLY A 351 -17.13 -12.29 7.13
CA GLY A 351 -17.87 -12.66 8.33
C GLY A 351 -19.12 -11.83 8.64
N LEU A 352 -19.17 -10.57 8.20
CA LEU A 352 -20.31 -9.65 8.32
C LEU A 352 -20.61 -9.00 6.97
N PRO A 353 -21.86 -8.55 6.74
CA PRO A 353 -22.25 -7.92 5.49
C PRO A 353 -21.42 -6.68 5.14
N GLY A 354 -21.20 -6.46 3.84
CA GLY A 354 -20.56 -5.26 3.30
C GLY A 354 -20.65 -5.23 1.78
N ALA A 355 -20.38 -4.09 1.15
CA ALA A 355 -20.46 -3.94 -0.31
C ALA A 355 -19.35 -3.05 -0.87
N LEU A 356 -18.94 -3.31 -2.12
CA LEU A 356 -18.05 -2.44 -2.89
C LEU A 356 -18.77 -1.97 -4.15
N ARG A 357 -18.84 -0.66 -4.33
CA ARG A 357 -19.37 -0.04 -5.53
C ARG A 357 -18.28 0.80 -6.20
N ALA A 358 -17.69 0.28 -7.27
CA ALA A 358 -16.76 1.00 -8.14
C ALA A 358 -17.34 1.03 -9.55
N VAL A 359 -17.95 2.16 -9.92
CA VAL A 359 -18.64 2.30 -11.23
C VAL A 359 -18.14 3.56 -11.92
N GLY A 360 -17.43 3.37 -13.04
CA GLY A 360 -16.96 4.44 -13.90
C GLY A 360 -18.06 4.94 -14.85
N GLU A 361 -18.56 6.15 -14.63
CA GLU A 361 -19.46 6.83 -15.56
C GLU A 361 -18.66 7.81 -16.43
N GLY A 362 -18.57 7.54 -17.75
CA GLY A 362 -17.82 8.35 -18.72
C GLY A 362 -16.29 8.30 -18.60
N GLN A 363 -15.76 8.04 -17.40
CA GLN A 363 -14.34 7.83 -17.11
C GLN A 363 -14.18 6.60 -16.20
N PRO A 364 -13.20 5.72 -16.49
CA PRO A 364 -13.03 4.50 -15.73
C PRO A 364 -12.53 4.77 -14.31
N VAL A 365 -12.89 3.90 -13.37
CA VAL A 365 -12.19 3.81 -12.07
C VAL A 365 -10.89 3.03 -12.30
N VAL A 366 -9.75 3.60 -11.91
CA VAL A 366 -8.42 2.98 -12.07
C VAL A 366 -7.93 2.44 -10.74
N LEU A 367 -7.60 1.15 -10.70
CA LEU A 367 -7.08 0.42 -9.54
C LEU A 367 -5.71 -0.18 -9.92
N ALA A 368 -4.64 0.36 -9.35
CA ALA A 368 -3.27 0.05 -9.77
C ALA A 368 -2.30 -0.11 -8.59
N PRO A 369 -1.17 -0.82 -8.70
CA PRO A 369 -0.18 -0.82 -7.64
C PRO A 369 0.47 0.56 -7.49
N LEU A 370 0.87 0.90 -6.25
CA LEU A 370 1.74 2.03 -5.96
C LEU A 370 3.14 1.82 -6.56
N ASP A 371 3.65 0.59 -6.48
CA ASP A 371 4.88 0.14 -7.12
C ASP A 371 4.56 -0.97 -8.12
N SER A 372 4.67 -0.64 -9.42
CA SER A 372 4.40 -1.57 -10.52
C SER A 372 5.26 -2.82 -10.48
N ALA A 373 6.47 -2.79 -9.91
CA ALA A 373 7.33 -3.96 -9.78
C ALA A 373 6.81 -4.91 -8.69
N ALA A 374 6.30 -4.36 -7.58
CA ALA A 374 5.77 -5.11 -6.46
C ALA A 374 4.39 -5.73 -6.75
N GLY A 375 3.52 -5.02 -7.46
CA GLY A 375 2.11 -5.40 -7.62
C GLY A 375 1.33 -5.34 -6.29
N TRP A 376 0.08 -5.80 -6.29
CA TRP A 376 -0.78 -5.80 -5.10
C TRP A 376 -1.69 -7.05 -5.05
N PRO A 377 -2.20 -7.46 -3.87
CA PRO A 377 -3.00 -8.68 -3.73
C PRO A 377 -4.24 -8.76 -4.63
N GLY A 378 -5.01 -7.68 -4.79
CA GLY A 378 -6.26 -7.65 -5.56
C GLY A 378 -7.49 -7.35 -4.72
N ILE A 379 -8.65 -7.72 -5.25
CA ILE A 379 -9.98 -7.50 -4.66
C ILE A 379 -10.60 -8.84 -4.30
N GLU A 380 -11.14 -8.96 -3.08
CA GLU A 380 -11.72 -10.19 -2.55
C GLU A 380 -13.18 -9.94 -2.14
N LEU A 381 -14.12 -10.63 -2.78
CA LEU A 381 -15.55 -10.61 -2.46
C LEU A 381 -15.88 -11.87 -1.66
N TRP A 382 -16.02 -11.75 -0.36
CA TRP A 382 -16.25 -12.87 0.57
C TRP A 382 -17.75 -13.22 0.70
N PRO A 383 -18.11 -14.39 1.27
CA PRO A 383 -19.49 -14.90 1.23
C PRO A 383 -20.58 -13.99 1.79
N ALA A 384 -20.25 -13.04 2.68
CA ALA A 384 -21.22 -12.06 3.20
C ALA A 384 -21.25 -10.75 2.39
N ALA A 385 -20.55 -10.65 1.26
CA ALA A 385 -20.65 -9.48 0.40
C ALA A 385 -22.08 -9.36 -0.14
N ASP A 386 -22.65 -8.16 -0.07
CA ASP A 386 -24.01 -7.91 -0.52
C ASP A 386 -24.05 -7.98 -2.06
N PRO A 387 -24.76 -8.96 -2.64
CA PRO A 387 -24.71 -9.20 -4.07
C PRO A 387 -25.42 -8.12 -4.89
N LEU A 388 -26.38 -7.41 -4.31
CA LEU A 388 -27.14 -6.37 -5.02
C LEU A 388 -26.42 -5.02 -5.04
N ARG A 389 -25.55 -4.79 -4.04
CA ARG A 389 -24.79 -3.53 -3.91
C ARG A 389 -23.34 -3.64 -4.36
N THR A 390 -22.83 -4.86 -4.56
CA THR A 390 -21.46 -5.08 -5.03
C THR A 390 -21.37 -5.03 -6.55
N ALA A 391 -20.70 -4.00 -7.07
CA ALA A 391 -20.54 -3.79 -8.50
C ALA A 391 -19.17 -3.21 -8.86
N LEU A 392 -18.53 -3.80 -9.87
CA LEU A 392 -17.39 -3.24 -10.59
C LEU A 392 -17.85 -3.00 -12.03
N SER A 393 -17.87 -1.74 -12.48
CA SER A 393 -18.29 -1.41 -13.84
C SER A 393 -17.41 -0.32 -14.43
N ASN A 394 -16.94 -0.49 -15.68
CA ASN A 394 -15.99 0.43 -16.31
C ASN A 394 -14.77 0.70 -15.41
N CYS A 395 -14.08 -0.36 -15.03
CA CYS A 395 -12.89 -0.31 -14.18
C CYS A 395 -11.65 -0.80 -14.93
N VAL A 396 -10.49 -0.23 -14.62
CA VAL A 396 -9.19 -0.73 -15.05
C VAL A 396 -8.44 -1.23 -13.82
N VAL A 397 -8.11 -2.52 -13.79
CA VAL A 397 -7.39 -3.18 -12.70
C VAL A 397 -6.06 -3.68 -13.26
N THR A 398 -4.95 -3.11 -12.82
CA THR A 398 -3.61 -3.51 -13.31
C THR A 398 -2.73 -4.02 -12.18
N GLY A 399 -1.82 -4.96 -12.47
CA GLY A 399 -0.75 -5.38 -11.56
C GLY A 399 -1.22 -6.09 -10.27
N ALA A 400 -2.48 -6.52 -10.23
CA ALA A 400 -3.10 -7.23 -9.11
C ALA A 400 -2.69 -8.73 -9.10
N GLY A 401 -3.05 -9.46 -8.05
CA GLY A 401 -2.79 -10.91 -7.93
C GLY A 401 -1.42 -11.28 -7.34
N ARG A 402 -0.84 -10.41 -6.52
CA ARG A 402 0.39 -10.68 -5.77
C ARG A 402 0.21 -11.89 -4.83
N ALA A 403 1.31 -12.60 -4.55
CA ALA A 403 1.36 -13.75 -3.64
C ALA A 403 0.38 -14.87 -4.01
N ALA A 404 0.18 -15.09 -5.31
CA ALA A 404 -0.71 -16.11 -5.88
C ALA A 404 -2.22 -15.90 -5.61
N SER A 405 -2.62 -14.75 -5.08
CA SER A 405 -4.04 -14.33 -5.07
C SER A 405 -4.53 -14.07 -6.49
N ALA A 406 -5.81 -14.27 -6.77
CA ALA A 406 -6.40 -13.79 -8.02
C ALA A 406 -6.50 -12.25 -7.99
N ALA A 407 -6.43 -11.59 -9.15
CA ALA A 407 -6.66 -10.14 -9.22
C ALA A 407 -8.07 -9.77 -8.73
N LEU A 408 -9.05 -10.63 -9.03
CA LEU A 408 -10.40 -10.61 -8.44
C LEU A 408 -10.77 -12.01 -7.93
N LEU A 409 -10.94 -12.15 -6.62
CA LEU A 409 -11.45 -13.35 -5.96
C LEU A 409 -12.94 -13.17 -5.65
N VAL A 410 -13.77 -14.09 -6.12
CA VAL A 410 -15.23 -14.05 -6.03
C VAL A 410 -15.74 -15.26 -5.28
N LEU A 411 -16.24 -15.02 -4.07
CA LEU A 411 -16.87 -15.99 -3.17
C LEU A 411 -18.35 -15.64 -2.87
N ALA A 412 -18.83 -14.53 -3.44
CA ALA A 412 -20.21 -14.08 -3.40
C ALA A 412 -20.57 -13.41 -4.74
N PRO A 413 -21.84 -13.46 -5.17
CA PRO A 413 -22.25 -12.86 -6.44
C PRO A 413 -22.02 -11.36 -6.49
N ALA A 414 -21.68 -10.87 -7.68
CA ALA A 414 -21.52 -9.45 -7.96
C ALA A 414 -21.84 -9.15 -9.42
N THR A 415 -22.01 -7.86 -9.73
CA THR A 415 -22.05 -7.35 -11.10
C THR A 415 -20.65 -6.89 -11.51
N VAL A 416 -20.10 -7.45 -12.58
CA VAL A 416 -18.79 -7.11 -13.13
C VAL A 416 -18.92 -6.89 -14.64
N THR A 417 -18.90 -5.63 -15.07
CA THR A 417 -19.04 -5.31 -16.51
C THR A 417 -18.04 -4.29 -16.99
N ASP A 418 -17.64 -4.38 -18.26
CA ASP A 418 -16.77 -3.37 -18.86
C ASP A 418 -15.46 -3.19 -18.08
N VAL A 419 -15.01 -4.24 -17.36
CA VAL A 419 -13.79 -4.24 -16.56
C VAL A 419 -12.63 -4.77 -17.39
N THR A 420 -11.52 -4.03 -17.37
CA THR A 420 -10.25 -4.48 -17.93
C THR A 420 -9.30 -4.87 -16.81
N ILE A 421 -8.89 -6.14 -16.76
CA ILE A 421 -7.85 -6.64 -15.86
C ILE A 421 -6.59 -6.92 -16.69
N THR A 422 -5.50 -6.22 -16.39
CA THR A 422 -4.19 -6.41 -17.06
C THR A 422 -3.07 -6.73 -16.10
N ASP A 423 -2.03 -7.39 -16.61
CA ASP A 423 -0.77 -7.64 -15.89
C ASP A 423 -0.98 -8.36 -14.54
N SER A 424 -2.01 -9.21 -14.47
CA SER A 424 -2.29 -9.97 -13.24
C SER A 424 -1.14 -10.92 -12.96
N ARG A 425 -0.58 -10.88 -11.75
CA ARG A 425 0.57 -11.69 -11.32
C ARG A 425 0.24 -13.16 -11.10
N ALA A 426 -1.04 -13.52 -11.12
CA ALA A 426 -1.55 -14.89 -11.06
C ALA A 426 -2.79 -15.02 -11.96
N THR A 427 -3.82 -15.73 -11.50
CA THR A 427 -5.12 -15.81 -12.18
C THR A 427 -5.80 -14.43 -12.21
N GLY A 428 -6.38 -14.04 -13.35
CA GLY A 428 -7.15 -12.80 -13.46
C GLY A 428 -8.36 -12.81 -12.52
N VAL A 429 -9.29 -13.72 -12.76
CA VAL A 429 -10.51 -13.88 -11.93
C VAL A 429 -10.61 -15.31 -11.40
N ARG A 430 -10.84 -15.46 -10.09
CA ARG A 430 -11.13 -16.76 -9.48
C ARG A 430 -12.50 -16.74 -8.83
N VAL A 431 -13.33 -17.70 -9.20
CA VAL A 431 -14.71 -17.86 -8.75
C VAL A 431 -14.81 -19.15 -7.94
N SER A 432 -15.24 -19.08 -6.68
CA SER A 432 -15.40 -20.26 -5.81
C SER A 432 -16.64 -20.13 -4.91
N GLY A 433 -17.54 -21.11 -4.94
CA GLY A 433 -18.73 -21.17 -4.10
C GLY A 433 -19.89 -20.25 -4.50
N ALA A 434 -19.73 -19.39 -5.50
CA ALA A 434 -20.77 -18.52 -6.04
C ALA A 434 -20.47 -18.13 -7.49
N GLY A 435 -21.50 -17.92 -8.31
CA GLY A 435 -21.38 -17.31 -9.65
C GLY A 435 -21.58 -15.79 -9.63
N PHE A 436 -21.74 -15.18 -10.80
CA PHE A 436 -22.03 -13.74 -10.94
C PHE A 436 -23.52 -13.44 -11.09
N ASN A 437 -23.92 -12.21 -10.72
CA ASN A 437 -25.22 -11.65 -11.13
C ASN A 437 -25.17 -11.25 -12.61
N LEU A 438 -24.05 -10.67 -13.03
CA LEU A 438 -23.74 -10.33 -14.41
C LEU A 438 -22.22 -10.24 -14.57
N PHE A 439 -21.67 -10.95 -15.56
CA PHE A 439 -20.27 -10.87 -15.95
C PHE A 439 -20.16 -10.71 -17.46
N ALA A 440 -20.05 -9.48 -17.97
CA ALA A 440 -20.12 -9.23 -19.41
C ALA A 440 -19.23 -8.08 -19.88
N ARG A 441 -18.78 -8.13 -21.14
CA ARG A 441 -17.94 -7.08 -21.76
C ARG A 441 -16.62 -6.82 -21.02
N ASN A 442 -16.09 -7.82 -20.32
CA ASN A 442 -14.83 -7.70 -19.59
C ASN A 442 -13.66 -8.13 -20.49
N THR A 443 -12.48 -7.53 -20.26
CA THR A 443 -11.22 -7.94 -20.89
C THR A 443 -10.24 -8.37 -19.82
N ILE A 444 -9.75 -9.61 -19.87
CA ILE A 444 -8.69 -10.10 -18.98
C ILE A 444 -7.53 -10.56 -19.84
N THR A 445 -6.41 -9.84 -19.82
CA THR A 445 -5.31 -10.00 -20.77
C THR A 445 -3.96 -9.61 -20.15
N GLY A 446 -2.84 -10.04 -20.73
CA GLY A 446 -1.49 -9.72 -20.23
C GLY A 446 -1.14 -10.36 -18.87
N GLY A 447 -1.98 -11.24 -18.34
CA GLY A 447 -1.74 -11.91 -17.07
C GLY A 447 -0.67 -13.01 -17.15
N ALA A 448 0.07 -13.20 -16.07
CA ALA A 448 1.08 -14.26 -15.92
C ALA A 448 0.49 -15.68 -15.79
N GLY A 449 -0.82 -15.77 -15.57
CA GLY A 449 -1.57 -17.01 -15.42
C GLY A 449 -2.65 -17.18 -16.47
N ARG A 450 -3.76 -17.76 -16.02
CA ARG A 450 -4.99 -17.92 -16.81
C ARG A 450 -5.97 -16.78 -16.51
N PRO A 451 -6.81 -16.38 -17.47
CA PRO A 451 -7.76 -15.29 -17.29
C PRO A 451 -8.83 -15.59 -16.23
N LEU A 452 -9.36 -16.82 -16.22
CA LEU A 452 -10.48 -17.21 -15.37
C LEU A 452 -10.29 -18.63 -14.83
N SER A 453 -10.62 -18.82 -13.55
CA SER A 453 -10.77 -20.13 -12.91
C SER A 453 -12.12 -20.17 -12.19
N ILE A 454 -13.00 -21.08 -12.60
CA ILE A 454 -14.39 -21.16 -12.14
C ILE A 454 -14.80 -22.62 -11.90
N GLU A 455 -15.65 -22.89 -10.92
CA GLU A 455 -16.27 -24.21 -10.77
C GLU A 455 -17.29 -24.47 -11.87
N ALA A 456 -17.39 -25.71 -12.35
CA ALA A 456 -18.32 -26.12 -13.40
C ALA A 456 -19.77 -25.67 -13.15
N GLU A 457 -20.24 -25.72 -11.89
CA GLU A 457 -21.58 -25.26 -11.50
C GLU A 457 -21.85 -23.79 -11.88
N TRP A 458 -20.82 -22.94 -11.85
CA TRP A 458 -20.96 -21.50 -12.02
C TRP A 458 -20.54 -20.99 -13.40
N LEU A 459 -20.01 -21.83 -14.28
CA LEU A 459 -19.55 -21.42 -15.62
C LEU A 459 -20.68 -20.75 -16.43
N GLY A 460 -21.93 -21.16 -16.23
CA GLY A 460 -23.08 -20.52 -16.88
C GLY A 460 -23.41 -19.10 -16.41
N SER A 461 -22.69 -18.57 -15.41
CA SER A 461 -22.81 -17.15 -14.99
C SER A 461 -21.92 -16.21 -15.79
N ILE A 462 -21.08 -16.73 -16.69
CA ILE A 462 -20.25 -15.92 -17.59
C ILE A 462 -21.11 -15.46 -18.77
N GLY A 463 -21.40 -14.16 -18.80
CA GLY A 463 -22.18 -13.54 -19.85
C GLY A 463 -21.41 -13.34 -21.16
N PRO A 464 -22.02 -12.68 -22.15
CA PRO A 464 -21.44 -12.52 -23.48
C PRO A 464 -20.36 -11.43 -23.54
N ALA A 465 -19.67 -11.40 -24.69
CA ALA A 465 -18.72 -10.35 -25.09
C ALA A 465 -17.51 -10.17 -24.15
N ASN A 466 -17.14 -11.19 -23.39
CA ASN A 466 -15.89 -11.21 -22.63
C ASN A 466 -14.71 -11.58 -23.53
N ARG A 467 -13.53 -11.06 -23.23
CA ARG A 467 -12.27 -11.33 -23.92
C ARG A 467 -11.25 -11.90 -22.93
N PHE A 468 -10.68 -13.07 -23.25
CA PHE A 468 -9.82 -13.86 -22.35
C PHE A 468 -8.46 -14.26 -22.96
N ASP A 469 -8.12 -13.76 -24.15
CA ASP A 469 -6.87 -14.02 -24.88
C ASP A 469 -5.76 -13.01 -24.55
N GLY A 470 -4.52 -13.35 -24.91
CA GLY A 470 -3.32 -12.55 -24.63
C GLY A 470 -2.74 -12.71 -23.23
N ASN A 471 -3.09 -13.77 -22.51
CA ASN A 471 -2.51 -14.18 -21.25
C ASN A 471 -1.42 -15.24 -21.46
N ALA A 472 -0.60 -15.52 -20.45
CA ALA A 472 0.37 -16.62 -20.50
C ALA A 472 -0.31 -17.99 -20.72
N ARG A 473 -1.57 -18.12 -20.34
CA ARG A 473 -2.43 -19.27 -20.64
C ARG A 473 -3.80 -18.80 -21.11
N ASP A 474 -4.02 -18.80 -22.41
CA ASP A 474 -5.29 -18.46 -23.05
C ASP A 474 -6.31 -19.60 -22.92
N THR A 475 -6.73 -19.88 -21.69
CA THR A 475 -7.73 -20.89 -21.38
C THR A 475 -8.50 -20.52 -20.11
N VAL A 476 -9.81 -20.79 -20.12
CA VAL A 476 -10.64 -20.72 -18.92
C VAL A 476 -10.54 -22.05 -18.19
N GLU A 477 -10.11 -22.04 -16.92
CA GLU A 477 -10.13 -23.24 -16.10
C GLU A 477 -11.52 -23.51 -15.55
N VAL A 478 -12.03 -24.70 -15.84
CA VAL A 478 -13.28 -25.23 -15.32
C VAL A 478 -12.94 -26.30 -14.29
N ARG A 479 -13.06 -25.95 -13.02
CA ARG A 479 -12.78 -26.83 -11.88
C ARG A 479 -13.93 -27.83 -11.68
N PRO A 480 -13.65 -29.00 -11.07
CA PRO A 480 -14.66 -30.05 -10.82
C PRO A 480 -15.90 -29.51 -10.11
N GLY A 481 -17.06 -30.10 -10.38
CA GLY A 481 -18.31 -29.70 -9.75
C GLY A 481 -19.54 -30.37 -10.32
N ARG A 482 -20.70 -30.08 -9.69
CA ARG A 482 -21.99 -30.63 -10.09
C ARG A 482 -22.92 -29.52 -10.57
N VAL A 483 -23.37 -29.61 -11.82
CA VAL A 483 -24.38 -28.72 -12.39
C VAL A 483 -25.75 -29.22 -11.97
N VAL A 484 -26.35 -28.54 -10.98
CA VAL A 484 -27.64 -28.90 -10.37
C VAL A 484 -28.80 -27.97 -10.78
N ARG A 485 -28.52 -26.96 -11.59
CA ARG A 485 -29.49 -26.04 -12.21
C ARG A 485 -29.17 -25.92 -13.69
N SER A 486 -30.17 -25.62 -14.51
CA SER A 486 -29.94 -25.41 -15.93
C SER A 486 -28.95 -24.26 -16.14
N ALA A 487 -28.00 -24.48 -17.05
CA ALA A 487 -26.88 -23.59 -17.28
C ALA A 487 -26.52 -23.57 -18.77
N TRP A 488 -25.97 -22.44 -19.21
CA TRP A 488 -25.51 -22.24 -20.57
C TRP A 488 -23.99 -22.07 -20.58
N TRP A 489 -23.25 -22.99 -21.18
CA TRP A 489 -21.80 -22.88 -21.33
C TRP A 489 -21.49 -22.35 -22.72
N GLY A 490 -21.18 -21.06 -22.78
CA GLY A 490 -20.99 -20.35 -24.04
C GLY A 490 -19.61 -20.54 -24.67
N ASN A 491 -19.47 -20.14 -25.93
CA ASN A 491 -18.16 -20.00 -26.57
C ASN A 491 -17.45 -18.74 -26.04
N LEU A 492 -16.42 -18.93 -25.22
CA LEU A 492 -15.67 -17.84 -24.57
C LEU A 492 -14.50 -17.32 -25.42
N GLY A 493 -14.37 -17.75 -26.68
CA GLY A 493 -13.29 -17.36 -27.59
C GLY A 493 -11.92 -17.99 -27.27
N VAL A 494 -11.83 -18.72 -26.16
CA VAL A 494 -10.65 -19.51 -25.74
C VAL A 494 -11.11 -20.89 -25.24
N PRO A 495 -10.25 -21.92 -25.23
CA PRO A 495 -10.61 -23.24 -24.72
C PRO A 495 -10.98 -23.25 -23.23
N HIS A 496 -11.96 -24.08 -22.88
CA HIS A 496 -12.30 -24.43 -21.51
C HIS A 496 -11.47 -25.64 -21.06
N ARG A 497 -10.49 -25.43 -20.17
CA ARG A 497 -9.70 -26.52 -19.61
C ARG A 497 -10.40 -27.12 -18.39
N VAL A 498 -10.99 -28.29 -18.54
CA VAL A 498 -11.72 -29.01 -17.49
C VAL A 498 -10.73 -29.84 -16.68
N THR A 499 -10.56 -29.52 -15.40
CA THR A 499 -9.46 -30.07 -14.58
C THR A 499 -9.83 -31.25 -13.69
N GLY A 500 -11.06 -31.75 -13.82
CA GLY A 500 -11.49 -33.00 -13.21
C GLY A 500 -12.99 -33.24 -13.42
N PRO A 501 -13.60 -34.15 -12.65
CA PRO A 501 -14.94 -34.64 -12.94
C PRO A 501 -16.04 -33.56 -12.90
N VAL A 502 -16.89 -33.57 -13.92
CA VAL A 502 -18.12 -32.76 -13.97
C VAL A 502 -19.32 -33.69 -14.04
N SER A 503 -20.34 -33.39 -13.23
CA SER A 503 -21.63 -34.10 -13.32
C SER A 503 -22.80 -33.15 -13.55
N VAL A 504 -23.77 -33.58 -14.36
CA VAL A 504 -25.02 -32.86 -14.62
C VAL A 504 -26.17 -33.74 -14.17
N GLY A 505 -26.91 -33.27 -13.17
CA GLY A 505 -28.07 -33.98 -12.67
C GLY A 505 -28.53 -33.41 -11.33
N GLY A 506 -29.78 -33.65 -10.98
CA GLY A 506 -30.32 -33.29 -9.67
C GLY A 506 -31.84 -33.22 -9.64
N ALA A 507 -32.39 -32.91 -8.47
CA ALA A 507 -33.83 -32.82 -8.26
C ALA A 507 -34.52 -31.77 -9.16
N ASN A 508 -33.77 -30.79 -9.66
CA ASN A 508 -34.28 -29.75 -10.55
C ASN A 508 -34.29 -30.15 -12.04
N ALA A 509 -33.91 -31.39 -12.38
CA ALA A 509 -33.74 -31.84 -13.76
C ALA A 509 -32.91 -30.85 -14.63
N PRO A 510 -31.67 -30.51 -14.22
CA PRO A 510 -30.86 -29.49 -14.90
C PRO A 510 -30.60 -29.86 -16.36
N THR A 511 -30.68 -28.84 -17.21
CA THR A 511 -30.22 -28.90 -18.60
C THR A 511 -28.93 -28.08 -18.75
N LEU A 512 -27.84 -28.74 -19.13
CA LEU A 512 -26.61 -28.10 -19.54
C LEU A 512 -26.63 -27.90 -21.06
N THR A 513 -26.73 -26.65 -21.50
CA THR A 513 -26.66 -26.29 -22.91
C THR A 513 -25.28 -25.75 -23.25
N ILE A 514 -24.71 -26.16 -24.39
CA ILE A 514 -23.39 -25.76 -24.85
C ILE A 514 -23.51 -25.09 -26.22
N ASP A 515 -22.91 -23.90 -26.36
CA ASP A 515 -22.86 -23.15 -27.61
C ASP A 515 -22.00 -23.83 -28.68
N ALA A 516 -22.43 -23.68 -29.93
CA ALA A 516 -21.61 -24.00 -31.10
C ALA A 516 -20.24 -23.32 -31.04
N GLY A 517 -19.21 -24.04 -31.49
CA GLY A 517 -17.82 -23.56 -31.49
C GLY A 517 -17.14 -23.58 -30.11
N ALA A 518 -17.83 -23.95 -29.03
CA ALA A 518 -17.19 -24.13 -27.74
C ALA A 518 -16.18 -25.30 -27.78
N HIS A 519 -14.99 -25.07 -27.24
CA HIS A 519 -13.90 -26.04 -27.21
C HIS A 519 -13.55 -26.39 -25.76
N PHE A 520 -13.68 -27.66 -25.40
CA PHE A 520 -13.39 -28.22 -24.08
C PHE A 520 -12.19 -29.15 -24.15
N VAL A 521 -11.21 -28.89 -23.29
CA VAL A 521 -9.97 -29.65 -23.16
C VAL A 521 -9.94 -30.26 -21.75
N PHE A 522 -10.06 -31.57 -21.66
CA PHE A 522 -10.15 -32.32 -20.41
C PHE A 522 -8.76 -32.78 -19.97
N ASP A 523 -8.47 -32.61 -18.68
CA ASP A 523 -7.32 -33.23 -18.03
C ASP A 523 -7.55 -34.76 -17.90
N PRO A 524 -6.51 -35.57 -17.65
CA PRO A 524 -6.62 -37.03 -17.60
C PRO A 524 -7.77 -37.56 -16.74
N GLU A 525 -7.95 -37.03 -15.54
CA GLU A 525 -9.00 -37.45 -14.60
C GLU A 525 -10.34 -36.73 -14.80
N ALA A 526 -10.47 -35.96 -15.88
CA ALA A 526 -11.68 -35.21 -16.19
C ALA A 526 -12.57 -35.98 -17.17
N GLY A 527 -13.88 -35.84 -16.95
CA GLY A 527 -14.94 -36.45 -17.73
C GLY A 527 -16.26 -35.75 -17.44
N LEU A 528 -17.27 -36.04 -18.26
CA LEU A 528 -18.60 -35.46 -18.14
C LEU A 528 -19.65 -36.56 -17.93
N THR A 529 -20.29 -36.56 -16.77
CA THR A 529 -21.35 -37.53 -16.46
C THR A 529 -22.70 -36.82 -16.40
N VAL A 530 -23.66 -37.28 -17.20
CA VAL A 530 -24.98 -36.65 -17.32
C VAL A 530 -26.05 -37.67 -16.97
N GLY A 531 -27.01 -37.31 -16.11
CA GLY A 531 -28.21 -38.11 -15.91
C GLY A 531 -27.99 -39.49 -15.28
N LEU A 532 -26.92 -39.69 -14.49
CA LEU A 532 -26.59 -41.00 -13.91
C LEU A 532 -27.57 -41.42 -12.81
N ASP A 533 -27.60 -40.69 -11.69
CA ASP A 533 -28.43 -41.02 -10.52
C ASP A 533 -29.74 -40.22 -10.44
N SER A 534 -29.84 -39.15 -11.24
CA SER A 534 -30.98 -38.23 -11.26
C SER A 534 -31.03 -37.55 -12.61
N THR A 535 -32.22 -37.07 -13.03
CA THR A 535 -32.40 -36.38 -14.31
C THR A 535 -31.36 -35.29 -14.52
N GLY A 536 -30.73 -35.32 -15.68
CA GLY A 536 -29.79 -34.34 -16.17
C GLY A 536 -29.76 -34.43 -17.69
N VAL A 537 -29.71 -33.29 -18.37
CA VAL A 537 -29.78 -33.22 -19.83
C VAL A 537 -28.55 -32.47 -20.34
N LEU A 538 -27.92 -33.00 -21.38
CA LEU A 538 -26.88 -32.32 -22.13
C LEU A 538 -27.41 -31.94 -23.51
N LEU A 539 -27.39 -30.64 -23.84
CA LEU A 539 -27.70 -30.12 -25.17
C LEU A 539 -26.42 -29.51 -25.76
N ALA A 540 -25.65 -30.29 -26.50
CA ALA A 540 -24.49 -29.83 -27.24
C ALA A 540 -24.87 -29.73 -28.72
N LEU A 541 -25.15 -28.50 -29.18
CA LEU A 541 -25.77 -28.25 -30.48
C LEU A 541 -24.81 -27.44 -31.36
N GLY A 542 -24.00 -28.11 -32.17
CA GLY A 542 -23.14 -27.46 -33.16
C GLY A 542 -23.97 -26.81 -34.29
N ALA A 543 -23.57 -25.61 -34.74
CA ALA A 543 -24.24 -24.85 -35.79
C ALA A 543 -23.19 -24.12 -36.65
N GLY A 544 -22.92 -24.62 -37.86
CA GLY A 544 -21.78 -24.17 -38.68
C GLY A 544 -20.45 -24.72 -38.15
N ASP A 545 -20.11 -24.33 -36.91
CA ASP A 545 -18.96 -24.80 -36.14
C ASP A 545 -19.34 -25.92 -35.16
N SER A 546 -18.41 -26.86 -34.93
CA SER A 546 -18.61 -27.99 -34.02
C SER A 546 -18.33 -27.63 -32.56
N VAL A 547 -19.10 -28.21 -31.64
CA VAL A 547 -18.71 -28.30 -30.22
C VAL A 547 -17.62 -29.37 -30.10
N THR A 548 -16.49 -29.07 -29.47
CA THR A 548 -15.37 -30.03 -29.38
C THR A 548 -15.09 -30.41 -27.92
N PHE A 549 -15.02 -31.71 -27.66
CA PHE A 549 -14.59 -32.33 -26.40
C PHE A 549 -13.34 -33.17 -26.68
N THR A 550 -12.23 -32.83 -26.05
CA THR A 550 -10.95 -33.52 -26.31
C THR A 550 -10.02 -33.50 -25.10
N GLY A 551 -8.91 -34.25 -25.15
CA GLY A 551 -7.87 -34.18 -24.13
C GLY A 551 -6.83 -33.09 -24.42
N GLY A 552 -6.00 -32.76 -23.43
CA GLY A 552 -4.90 -31.80 -23.59
C GLY A 552 -3.82 -32.23 -24.59
N ASP A 553 -3.62 -33.54 -24.71
CA ASP A 553 -2.73 -34.17 -25.68
C ASP A 553 -3.57 -34.92 -26.73
N THR A 554 -3.08 -35.00 -27.96
CA THR A 554 -3.71 -35.77 -29.05
C THR A 554 -3.36 -37.26 -28.96
N VAL A 555 -3.49 -37.84 -27.77
CA VAL A 555 -3.16 -39.24 -27.47
C VAL A 555 -4.43 -39.95 -27.03
N ARG A 556 -4.64 -41.17 -27.53
CA ARG A 556 -5.74 -42.05 -27.11
C ARG A 556 -5.80 -42.14 -25.58
N GLY A 557 -6.96 -41.90 -24.97
CA GLY A 557 -7.11 -41.90 -23.51
C GLY A 557 -6.48 -40.69 -22.82
N ALA A 558 -6.48 -39.53 -23.46
CA ALA A 558 -6.04 -38.28 -22.83
C ALA A 558 -7.02 -37.77 -21.76
N TRP A 559 -8.25 -38.27 -21.73
CA TRP A 559 -9.30 -37.96 -20.76
C TRP A 559 -10.31 -39.11 -20.67
N GLN A 560 -11.23 -39.06 -19.70
CA GLN A 560 -12.13 -40.19 -19.42
C GLN A 560 -13.17 -40.40 -20.53
N GLY A 561 -13.91 -39.35 -20.90
CA GLY A 561 -15.03 -39.43 -21.85
C GLY A 561 -16.31 -38.80 -21.31
N ILE A 562 -17.42 -39.07 -21.98
CA ILE A 562 -18.77 -38.63 -21.62
C ILE A 562 -19.62 -39.85 -21.29
N THR A 563 -20.26 -39.85 -20.12
CA THR A 563 -21.31 -40.81 -19.78
C THR A 563 -22.69 -40.15 -19.85
N LEU A 564 -23.59 -40.73 -20.63
CA LEU A 564 -25.02 -40.43 -20.63
C LEU A 564 -25.75 -41.56 -19.89
N GLY A 565 -26.16 -41.29 -18.65
CA GLY A 565 -26.81 -42.25 -17.77
C GLY A 565 -28.29 -42.44 -18.05
N ARG A 566 -28.93 -43.31 -17.25
CA ARG A 566 -30.33 -43.75 -17.44
C ARG A 566 -31.36 -42.62 -17.46
N TYR A 567 -31.05 -41.48 -16.86
CA TYR A 567 -31.91 -40.29 -16.82
C TYR A 567 -31.47 -39.18 -17.78
N ALA A 568 -30.61 -39.50 -18.75
CA ALA A 568 -30.09 -38.57 -19.76
C ALA A 568 -30.81 -38.65 -21.11
N GLY A 569 -31.94 -39.37 -21.22
CA GLY A 569 -32.60 -39.68 -22.50
C GLY A 569 -33.02 -38.45 -23.33
N SER A 570 -33.22 -37.28 -22.73
CA SER A 570 -33.52 -36.05 -23.47
C SER A 570 -32.27 -35.31 -23.97
N SER A 571 -31.08 -35.88 -23.80
CA SER A 571 -29.82 -35.27 -24.24
C SER A 571 -29.68 -35.32 -25.76
N ARG A 572 -28.99 -34.33 -26.32
CA ARG A 572 -28.73 -34.17 -27.75
C ARG A 572 -27.28 -33.78 -27.94
N LEU A 573 -26.54 -34.57 -28.70
CA LEU A 573 -25.21 -34.25 -29.20
C LEU A 573 -25.32 -34.16 -30.73
N GLU A 574 -25.24 -32.94 -31.24
CA GLU A 574 -25.41 -32.67 -32.66
C GLU A 574 -24.18 -31.94 -33.19
N ARG A 575 -23.57 -32.45 -34.26
CA ARG A 575 -22.38 -31.86 -34.89
C ARG A 575 -21.22 -31.62 -33.91
N CYS A 576 -21.01 -32.55 -32.98
CA CYS A 576 -19.95 -32.50 -31.98
C CYS A 576 -18.69 -33.27 -32.43
N ARG A 577 -17.54 -32.94 -31.86
CA ARG A 577 -16.29 -33.72 -31.98
C ARG A 577 -15.89 -34.25 -30.61
N LEU A 578 -15.84 -35.56 -30.45
CA LEU A 578 -15.44 -36.21 -29.20
C LEU A 578 -14.18 -37.04 -29.49
N LEU A 579 -13.02 -36.50 -29.12
CA LEU A 579 -11.73 -37.02 -29.60
C LEU A 579 -10.81 -37.42 -28.46
N TYR A 580 -9.98 -38.45 -28.66
CA TYR A 580 -8.87 -38.80 -27.76
C TYR A 580 -9.27 -39.21 -26.33
N GLY A 581 -10.51 -39.64 -26.11
CA GLY A 581 -11.02 -40.08 -24.80
C GLY A 581 -10.82 -41.58 -24.52
N GLY A 582 -11.48 -42.09 -23.49
CA GLY A 582 -11.49 -43.52 -23.13
C GLY A 582 -10.52 -43.92 -22.02
N ARG A 583 -9.94 -42.98 -21.26
CA ARG A 583 -9.06 -43.29 -20.12
C ARG A 583 -9.87 -43.92 -19.00
N ASP A 584 -9.51 -45.14 -18.61
CA ASP A 584 -10.17 -45.87 -17.51
C ASP A 584 -11.70 -45.86 -17.64
N HIS A 585 -12.20 -45.75 -18.88
CA HIS A 585 -13.60 -45.61 -19.24
C HIS A 585 -13.93 -46.59 -20.39
N PRO A 586 -15.18 -47.10 -20.48
CA PRO A 586 -15.56 -48.08 -21.50
C PRO A 586 -15.41 -47.56 -22.94
N GLY A 587 -15.55 -46.26 -23.16
CA GLY A 587 -15.30 -45.63 -24.46
C GLY A 587 -15.27 -44.11 -24.35
N ILE A 588 -15.19 -43.39 -25.48
CA ILE A 588 -15.28 -41.91 -25.47
C ILE A 588 -16.68 -41.47 -25.07
N LEU A 589 -17.70 -42.13 -25.61
CA LEU A 589 -19.10 -41.90 -25.29
C LEU A 589 -19.74 -43.19 -24.76
N HIS A 590 -20.22 -43.16 -23.51
CA HIS A 590 -20.91 -44.27 -22.88
C HIS A 590 -22.39 -43.94 -22.67
N VAL A 591 -23.29 -44.61 -23.39
CA VAL A 591 -24.74 -44.46 -23.25
C VAL A 591 -25.30 -45.64 -22.47
N ARG A 592 -25.95 -45.33 -21.34
CA ARG A 592 -26.47 -46.33 -20.40
C ARG A 592 -27.98 -46.14 -20.23
N GLU A 593 -28.75 -47.19 -20.49
CA GLU A 593 -30.20 -47.26 -20.19
C GLU A 593 -30.99 -46.02 -20.65
N SER A 594 -30.57 -45.38 -21.75
CA SER A 594 -31.13 -44.11 -22.21
C SER A 594 -31.07 -43.99 -23.73
N ASN A 595 -31.91 -43.12 -24.30
CA ASN A 595 -32.10 -42.93 -25.74
C ASN A 595 -31.82 -41.48 -26.20
N PRO A 596 -30.59 -40.95 -26.02
CA PRO A 596 -30.24 -39.60 -26.46
C PRO A 596 -30.17 -39.50 -27.98
N VAL A 597 -30.25 -38.28 -28.53
CA VAL A 597 -30.00 -38.02 -29.96
C VAL A 597 -28.50 -37.78 -30.16
N ILE A 598 -27.86 -38.54 -31.05
CA ILE A 598 -26.45 -38.38 -31.41
C ILE A 598 -26.36 -38.36 -32.93
N THR A 599 -26.11 -37.20 -33.53
CA THR A 599 -26.11 -37.05 -35.00
C THR A 599 -25.07 -36.06 -35.51
N GLY A 600 -24.48 -36.34 -36.66
CA GLY A 600 -23.45 -35.54 -37.31
C GLY A 600 -22.18 -35.39 -36.48
N CYS A 601 -21.94 -36.25 -35.49
CA CYS A 601 -20.77 -36.18 -34.62
C CYS A 601 -19.57 -36.88 -35.24
N GLU A 602 -18.37 -36.45 -34.87
CA GLU A 602 -17.12 -37.18 -35.06
C GLU A 602 -16.69 -37.75 -33.71
N ILE A 603 -16.50 -39.06 -33.61
CA ILE A 603 -16.10 -39.74 -32.37
C ILE A 603 -14.92 -40.66 -32.70
N GLY A 604 -13.72 -40.33 -32.23
CA GLY A 604 -12.56 -41.10 -32.65
C GLY A 604 -11.29 -40.94 -31.82
N TRP A 605 -10.30 -41.77 -32.16
CA TRP A 605 -9.03 -41.91 -31.43
C TRP A 605 -9.23 -42.32 -29.96
N SER A 606 -10.11 -43.28 -29.69
CA SER A 606 -10.31 -43.80 -28.33
C SER A 606 -9.14 -44.67 -27.86
N SER A 607 -8.84 -44.71 -26.56
CA SER A 607 -7.99 -45.78 -25.96
C SER A 607 -8.74 -47.08 -25.69
N ASN A 608 -10.06 -47.09 -25.90
CA ASN A 608 -10.96 -48.22 -25.72
C ASN A 608 -11.93 -48.24 -26.94
N HIS A 609 -13.20 -48.59 -26.75
CA HIS A 609 -14.25 -48.40 -27.76
C HIS A 609 -14.52 -46.91 -28.03
N CYS A 610 -15.04 -46.54 -29.20
CA CYS A 610 -15.43 -45.15 -29.44
C CYS A 610 -16.78 -44.85 -28.77
N VAL A 611 -17.78 -45.69 -29.02
CA VAL A 611 -19.11 -45.63 -28.39
C VAL A 611 -19.41 -46.95 -27.68
N VAL A 612 -19.95 -46.87 -26.46
CA VAL A 612 -20.45 -48.04 -25.71
C VAL A 612 -21.92 -47.86 -25.40
N LEU A 613 -22.72 -48.88 -25.73
CA LEU A 613 -24.15 -48.95 -25.45
C LEU A 613 -24.41 -50.03 -24.39
N THR A 614 -24.77 -49.64 -23.16
CA THR A 614 -25.16 -50.58 -22.10
C THR A 614 -26.66 -50.52 -21.88
N SER A 615 -27.38 -51.56 -22.30
CA SER A 615 -28.86 -51.63 -22.25
C SER A 615 -29.54 -50.36 -22.80
N SER A 616 -28.94 -49.72 -23.81
CA SER A 616 -29.53 -48.58 -24.52
C SER A 616 -30.40 -49.10 -25.69
N PRO A 617 -31.55 -48.47 -25.97
CA PRO A 617 -32.38 -48.80 -27.13
C PRO A 617 -31.87 -48.20 -28.44
N LEU A 618 -30.72 -47.53 -28.46
CA LEU A 618 -30.13 -47.01 -29.69
C LEU A 618 -29.77 -48.14 -30.66
N ASP A 619 -29.88 -47.85 -31.96
CA ASP A 619 -29.50 -48.75 -33.04
C ASP A 619 -28.06 -48.44 -33.50
N PRO A 620 -27.09 -49.35 -33.33
CA PRO A 620 -25.71 -49.16 -33.78
C PRO A 620 -25.59 -48.81 -35.26
N ASP A 621 -26.35 -49.48 -36.14
CA ASP A 621 -26.24 -49.25 -37.59
C ASP A 621 -26.67 -47.82 -37.94
N GLN A 622 -27.76 -47.33 -37.33
CA GLN A 622 -28.19 -45.94 -37.49
C GLN A 622 -27.18 -44.95 -36.89
N LEU A 623 -26.54 -45.29 -35.76
CA LEU A 623 -25.50 -44.44 -35.17
C LEU A 623 -24.29 -44.30 -36.09
N GLU A 624 -23.88 -45.36 -36.77
CA GLU A 624 -22.80 -45.33 -37.78
C GLU A 624 -23.21 -44.54 -39.03
N GLU A 625 -24.47 -44.62 -39.47
CA GLU A 625 -24.95 -43.82 -40.61
C GLU A 625 -25.02 -42.31 -40.27
N ASP A 626 -25.44 -41.99 -39.04
CA ASP A 626 -25.65 -40.62 -38.61
C ASP A 626 -24.36 -39.91 -38.18
N ASN A 627 -23.26 -40.64 -37.91
CA ASN A 627 -22.05 -40.10 -37.31
C ASN A 627 -20.78 -40.66 -37.96
N TRP A 628 -19.66 -39.95 -37.83
CA TRP A 628 -18.35 -40.47 -38.20
C TRP A 628 -17.63 -41.02 -36.98
N ILE A 629 -17.68 -42.34 -36.79
CA ILE A 629 -17.06 -43.05 -35.67
C ILE A 629 -15.87 -43.82 -36.21
N HIS A 630 -14.67 -43.66 -35.62
CA HIS A 630 -13.46 -44.24 -36.22
C HIS A 630 -12.27 -44.38 -35.26
N GLU A 631 -11.31 -45.20 -35.66
CA GLU A 631 -9.98 -45.33 -35.05
C GLU A 631 -9.93 -45.59 -33.52
N PRO A 632 -10.69 -46.57 -32.99
CA PRO A 632 -10.48 -47.06 -31.63
C PRO A 632 -9.07 -47.66 -31.46
N ALA A 633 -8.67 -47.93 -30.23
CA ALA A 633 -7.41 -48.64 -29.98
C ALA A 633 -7.49 -50.07 -30.56
N PRO A 634 -6.35 -50.67 -30.98
CA PRO A 634 -6.35 -52.04 -31.49
C PRO A 634 -7.00 -53.02 -30.52
N GLY A 635 -7.94 -53.83 -31.01
CA GLY A 635 -8.70 -54.79 -30.21
C GLY A 635 -10.02 -54.27 -29.64
N TYR A 636 -10.40 -53.03 -29.97
CA TYR A 636 -11.67 -52.42 -29.60
C TYR A 636 -12.47 -52.00 -30.83
N ASP A 637 -13.80 -52.01 -30.69
CA ASP A 637 -14.76 -51.67 -31.73
C ASP A 637 -15.11 -50.17 -31.77
N GLU A 638 -15.56 -49.71 -32.92
CA GLU A 638 -16.13 -48.36 -33.09
C GLU A 638 -17.40 -48.21 -32.24
N ILE A 639 -18.30 -49.18 -32.29
CA ILE A 639 -19.46 -49.30 -31.39
C ILE A 639 -19.43 -50.66 -30.71
N PHE A 640 -19.55 -50.68 -29.38
CA PHE A 640 -19.69 -51.90 -28.58
C PHE A 640 -21.01 -51.94 -27.82
N GLU A 641 -21.68 -53.09 -27.87
CA GLU A 641 -22.96 -53.32 -27.20
C GLU A 641 -22.82 -54.29 -26.02
N GLU A 642 -23.29 -53.86 -24.84
CA GLU A 642 -23.32 -54.67 -23.63
C GLU A 642 -24.77 -54.85 -23.15
N GLY A 643 -25.20 -56.11 -23.04
CA GLY A 643 -26.46 -56.47 -22.38
C GLY A 643 -27.74 -56.09 -23.15
N ARG A 644 -27.80 -56.43 -24.44
CA ARG A 644 -29.07 -56.51 -25.19
C ARG A 644 -29.89 -57.73 -24.81
#